data_AF-A0A674EUP4-F1
#
_entry.id   AF-A0A674EUP4-F1
#
_cell.length_a   1.000
_cell.length_b   1.000
_cell.length_c   1.000
_cell.angle_alpha   90.00
_cell.angle_beta   90.00
_cell.angle_gamma   90.00
#
_symmetry.space_group_name_H-M   'P 1'
#
loop_
_entity.id
_entity.type
_entity.pdbx_description
1 polymer ?
#
loop_
_entity_poly.entity_id
_entity_poly.type
_entity_poly.pdbx_seq_one_letter_code
_entity_poly.pdbx_strand_id
1 'polypeptide(L)'
;MDLILCLYAQEVCGYPVSIFFIVFCPLGITIMALWTVLVLYFRYFLRFDDDLATSIYHTFVALCYLTPILGAVVADSWLGKFKTIIYLSIVYAIGQVVMAVSAIHDITDTDRDGTPDNLTLHIVLSMVGLLLIALGTGGIKPCVAAFGGDQFQDHQAKQRSTFFSVFYLCINGGSLLSTIITPILRGQECGIHSQQKCYPLAFGVPAALMVVALVVFIIGSGMYHKTEPQGNIMLDVCKCIGFAIKNRFRHRSSSYPKRMHWMDWAEEKYEKLLIAQIKMVLKVLFLYIPLPMFWTLFDQKGSRWTLQATTMDGNFVRLQNHPTTVNPILILTLVPIMDSVVYPLIKKCGLNFTPLRRMTVGMFLAAMAFVAAALVQIQIDKTLPTFPSSSQSQLKLLNMGSIPLTVTLPNNDPFVIEAAKANANYLTFEEESINVSFQSPAISRTISLAKDKRHTLLIPSNLSAPMWEMTDDLMAKPEQGANAIRFVNGMAGAVNVSTFGSIQYSSASNYSLISNGKATFTITNGANTCEYSREFGFGSSYTLLIPSHFAWGPTCSESISGVEDIQPNSFHMGWQIPQYFLITCGEVVFSVTGLEFSYSQAPSNMKAVLQAGWLFTVAIGNFIVLIVAEIAQIEEQWAEFVLFASLLVAVCVIFSIMAYFYTYMDPAEIEAQFRDKGGKEESDKEELQMQKKDVVDHHNEDDEAKQTKM
;
A
#
# COMPACT_ATOMS: atom_id res chain seq x y z
N MET A 1 16.53 -43.44 22.46
CA MET A 1 15.50 -43.57 23.52
C MET A 1 14.95 -42.20 23.93
N ASP A 2 15.75 -41.14 23.81
CA ASP A 2 15.34 -39.74 24.10
C ASP A 2 14.30 -39.13 23.14
N LEU A 3 14.21 -39.61 21.89
CA LEU A 3 13.17 -39.17 20.93
C LEU A 3 11.77 -39.68 21.30
N ILE A 4 11.69 -40.83 21.99
CA ILE A 4 10.42 -41.46 22.43
C ILE A 4 9.96 -40.85 23.76
N LEU A 5 10.90 -40.45 24.62
CA LEU A 5 10.61 -39.64 25.82
C LEU A 5 10.18 -38.20 25.47
N CYS A 6 10.70 -37.60 24.40
CA CYS A 6 10.20 -36.32 23.86
C CYS A 6 8.74 -36.38 23.38
N LEU A 7 8.31 -37.51 22.81
CA LEU A 7 6.91 -37.72 22.40
C LEU A 7 5.96 -37.84 23.60
N TYR A 8 6.43 -38.33 24.75
CA TYR A 8 5.65 -38.37 25.99
C TYR A 8 5.60 -37.01 26.72
N ALA A 9 6.56 -36.12 26.47
CA ALA A 9 6.67 -34.82 27.14
C ALA A 9 5.92 -33.68 26.44
N GLN A 10 5.33 -33.88 25.24
CA GLN A 10 4.71 -32.81 24.44
C GLN A 10 5.62 -31.58 24.20
N GLU A 11 6.94 -31.71 24.37
CA GLU A 11 7.92 -30.63 24.24
C GLU A 11 9.11 -31.05 23.38
N VAL A 12 9.49 -30.19 22.44
CA VAL A 12 10.71 -30.32 21.63
C VAL A 12 11.61 -29.14 21.92
N CYS A 13 12.81 -29.39 22.46
CA CYS A 13 13.74 -28.34 22.91
C CYS A 13 13.12 -27.34 23.90
N GLY A 14 12.16 -27.80 24.73
CA GLY A 14 11.41 -26.98 25.68
C GLY A 14 10.28 -26.14 25.08
N TYR A 15 10.01 -26.25 23.77
CA TYR A 15 8.84 -25.62 23.14
C TYR A 15 7.72 -26.65 23.00
N PRO A 16 6.46 -26.30 23.33
CA PRO A 16 5.34 -27.17 23.04
C PRO A 16 5.20 -27.41 21.53
N VAL A 17 5.00 -28.67 21.15
CA VAL A 17 4.98 -29.08 19.72
C VAL A 17 3.86 -28.38 18.93
N SER A 18 2.82 -27.91 19.63
CA SER A 18 1.72 -27.14 19.07
C SER A 18 2.17 -25.84 18.38
N ILE A 19 3.29 -25.24 18.80
CA ILE A 19 3.80 -23.99 18.24
C ILE A 19 4.24 -24.14 16.80
N PHE A 20 4.78 -25.29 16.40
CA PHE A 20 5.23 -25.50 15.02
C PHE A 20 4.08 -25.38 14.02
N PHE A 21 2.86 -25.76 14.42
CA PHE A 21 1.65 -25.60 13.59
C PHE A 21 1.13 -24.14 13.52
N ILE A 22 1.61 -23.25 14.40
CA ILE A 22 1.23 -21.84 14.45
C ILE A 22 2.28 -20.96 13.75
N VAL A 23 3.57 -21.23 13.97
CA VAL A 23 4.70 -20.42 13.47
C VAL A 23 4.99 -20.67 11.99
N PHE A 24 4.76 -21.88 11.47
CA PHE A 24 4.99 -22.20 10.05
C PHE A 24 3.91 -21.67 9.10
N CYS A 25 2.99 -20.84 9.60
CA CYS A 25 1.93 -20.25 8.82
C CYS A 25 2.50 -19.11 7.93
N PRO A 26 2.44 -19.20 6.58
CA PRO A 26 2.91 -18.17 5.64
C PRO A 26 2.06 -16.88 5.65
N LEU A 27 1.41 -16.53 6.77
CA LEU A 27 0.48 -15.40 6.89
C LEU A 27 1.12 -14.05 6.52
N GLY A 28 2.41 -13.88 6.80
CA GLY A 28 3.18 -12.69 6.40
C GLY A 28 3.44 -12.64 4.90
N ILE A 29 3.56 -13.79 4.23
CA ILE A 29 3.77 -13.90 2.78
C ILE A 29 2.47 -13.56 2.05
N THR A 30 1.33 -14.05 2.53
CA THR A 30 0.04 -13.96 1.82
C THR A 30 -0.56 -12.56 1.79
N ILE A 31 -0.41 -11.78 2.86
CA ILE A 31 -0.91 -10.39 2.93
C ILE A 31 -0.02 -9.46 2.10
N MET A 32 1.29 -9.58 2.26
CA MET A 32 2.25 -8.68 1.62
C MET A 32 2.29 -8.90 0.10
N ALA A 33 2.03 -10.12 -0.36
CA ALA A 33 1.95 -10.44 -1.79
C ALA A 33 0.87 -9.62 -2.47
N LEU A 34 -0.31 -9.57 -1.87
CA LEU A 34 -1.43 -8.82 -2.40
C LEU A 34 -1.09 -7.32 -2.49
N TRP A 35 -0.58 -6.72 -1.41
CA TRP A 35 -0.30 -5.27 -1.36
C TRP A 35 0.68 -4.80 -2.43
N THR A 36 1.67 -5.61 -2.79
CA THR A 36 2.73 -5.21 -3.74
C THR A 36 2.26 -5.02 -5.18
N VAL A 37 1.22 -5.76 -5.60
CA VAL A 37 0.77 -5.77 -7.01
C VAL A 37 -0.66 -5.25 -7.18
N LEU A 38 -1.39 -5.01 -6.08
CA LEU A 38 -2.82 -4.67 -6.12
C LEU A 38 -3.10 -3.36 -6.86
N VAL A 39 -2.31 -2.30 -6.62
CA VAL A 39 -2.51 -1.01 -7.32
C VAL A 39 -2.25 -1.14 -8.83
N LEU A 40 -1.26 -1.97 -9.21
CA LEU A 40 -0.93 -2.24 -10.61
C LEU A 40 -2.01 -3.11 -11.28
N TYR A 41 -2.63 -4.01 -10.52
CA TYR A 41 -3.81 -4.75 -10.96
C TYR A 41 -5.00 -3.82 -11.24
N PHE A 42 -5.32 -2.89 -10.34
CA PHE A 42 -6.37 -1.91 -10.59
C PHE A 42 -6.09 -1.05 -11.83
N ARG A 43 -4.86 -0.57 -11.98
CA ARG A 43 -4.49 0.31 -13.07
C ARG A 43 -4.47 -0.38 -14.44
N TYR A 44 -3.90 -1.59 -14.51
CA TYR A 44 -3.62 -2.23 -15.79
C TYR A 44 -4.61 -3.34 -16.17
N PHE A 45 -5.19 -4.03 -15.20
CA PHE A 45 -6.16 -5.09 -15.45
C PHE A 45 -7.59 -4.54 -15.41
N LEU A 46 -7.96 -3.86 -14.33
CA LEU A 46 -9.30 -3.25 -14.21
C LEU A 46 -9.44 -1.91 -14.96
N ARG A 47 -8.35 -1.35 -15.49
CA ARG A 47 -8.30 -0.09 -16.24
C ARG A 47 -8.85 1.12 -15.47
N PHE A 48 -8.68 1.11 -14.15
CA PHE A 48 -8.99 2.29 -13.33
C PHE A 48 -7.91 3.35 -13.50
N ASP A 49 -8.28 4.62 -13.41
CA ASP A 49 -7.31 5.71 -13.31
C ASP A 49 -6.50 5.63 -12.00
N ASP A 50 -5.42 6.39 -11.94
CA ASP A 50 -4.46 6.37 -10.83
C ASP A 50 -5.09 6.79 -9.49
N ASP A 51 -6.10 7.68 -9.52
CA ASP A 51 -6.77 8.20 -8.33
C ASP A 51 -7.78 7.18 -7.77
N LEU A 52 -8.60 6.60 -8.63
CA LEU A 52 -9.54 5.54 -8.28
C LEU A 52 -8.81 4.28 -7.79
N ALA A 53 -7.71 3.89 -8.44
CA ALA A 53 -6.87 2.79 -8.00
C ALA A 53 -6.29 3.05 -6.60
N THR A 54 -5.80 4.28 -6.36
CA THR A 54 -5.28 4.71 -5.05
C THR A 54 -6.39 4.71 -3.99
N SER A 55 -7.58 5.22 -4.32
CA SER A 55 -8.73 5.29 -3.42
C SER A 55 -9.22 3.90 -2.98
N ILE A 56 -9.37 2.96 -3.91
CA ILE A 56 -9.78 1.59 -3.59
C ILE A 56 -8.69 0.89 -2.77
N TYR A 57 -7.41 1.10 -3.09
CA TYR A 57 -6.29 0.55 -2.32
C TYR A 57 -6.34 1.00 -0.85
N HIS A 58 -6.47 2.30 -0.60
CA HIS A 58 -6.53 2.83 0.77
C HIS A 58 -7.81 2.43 1.50
N THR A 59 -8.94 2.32 0.80
CA THR A 59 -10.19 1.79 1.38
C THR A 59 -9.99 0.35 1.85
N PHE A 60 -9.37 -0.50 1.03
CA PHE A 60 -9.07 -1.88 1.38
C PHE A 60 -8.11 -1.97 2.59
N VAL A 61 -7.05 -1.17 2.61
CA VAL A 61 -6.12 -1.12 3.75
C VAL A 61 -6.83 -0.65 5.01
N ALA A 62 -7.64 0.41 4.95
CA ALA A 62 -8.42 0.90 6.08
C ALA A 62 -9.33 -0.19 6.67
N LEU A 63 -10.02 -0.94 5.82
CA LEU A 63 -10.86 -2.07 6.24
C LEU A 63 -10.03 -3.18 6.91
N CYS A 64 -8.86 -3.54 6.36
CA CYS A 64 -7.96 -4.56 6.95
C CYS A 64 -7.47 -4.20 8.37
N TYR A 65 -7.38 -2.90 8.68
CA TYR A 65 -6.97 -2.40 10.00
C TYR A 65 -8.14 -2.04 10.92
N LEU A 66 -9.37 -1.98 10.40
CA LEU A 66 -10.61 -1.75 11.17
C LEU A 66 -11.25 -3.06 11.65
N THR A 67 -11.28 -4.09 10.79
CA THR A 67 -11.88 -5.40 11.09
C THR A 67 -11.19 -6.21 12.22
N PRO A 68 -9.93 -5.96 12.64
CA PRO A 68 -9.37 -6.57 13.85
C PRO A 68 -10.20 -6.36 15.11
N ILE A 69 -10.84 -5.19 15.24
CA ILE A 69 -11.71 -4.88 16.39
C ILE A 69 -12.89 -5.86 16.43
N LEU A 70 -13.49 -6.11 15.26
CA LEU A 70 -14.60 -7.07 15.13
C LEU A 70 -14.14 -8.49 15.43
N GLY A 71 -12.97 -8.90 14.91
CA GLY A 71 -12.40 -10.22 15.17
C GLY A 71 -12.12 -10.47 16.65
N ALA A 72 -11.54 -9.48 17.35
CA ALA A 72 -11.29 -9.57 18.79
C ALA A 72 -12.59 -9.70 19.58
N VAL A 73 -13.60 -8.87 19.28
CA VAL A 73 -14.92 -8.93 19.95
C VAL A 73 -15.57 -10.30 19.76
N VAL A 74 -15.53 -10.85 18.55
CA VAL A 74 -16.11 -12.17 18.23
C VAL A 74 -15.35 -13.29 18.95
N ALA A 75 -14.02 -13.22 18.99
CA ALA A 75 -13.18 -14.20 19.68
C ALA A 75 -13.41 -14.21 21.19
N ASP A 76 -13.45 -13.03 21.82
CA ASP A 76 -13.52 -12.93 23.28
C ASP A 76 -14.95 -13.10 23.83
N SER A 77 -15.98 -12.77 23.04
CA SER A 77 -17.37 -12.79 23.51
C SER A 77 -18.16 -14.05 23.14
N TRP A 78 -17.86 -14.67 21.99
CA TRP A 78 -18.78 -15.66 21.41
C TRP A 78 -18.10 -16.97 21.00
N LEU A 79 -17.11 -16.91 20.11
CA LEU A 79 -16.59 -18.11 19.44
C LEU A 79 -15.36 -18.72 20.12
N GLY A 80 -14.61 -17.93 20.90
CA GLY A 80 -13.26 -18.29 21.35
C GLY A 80 -12.22 -18.06 20.25
N LYS A 81 -10.95 -17.86 20.64
CA LYS A 81 -9.83 -17.56 19.74
C LYS A 81 -9.66 -18.63 18.65
N PHE A 82 -9.67 -19.91 19.02
CA PHE A 82 -9.44 -21.03 18.08
C PHE A 82 -10.48 -21.10 16.96
N LYS A 83 -11.78 -21.06 17.29
CA LYS A 83 -12.86 -21.12 16.28
C LYS A 83 -12.86 -19.87 15.40
N THR A 84 -12.59 -18.71 15.99
CA THR A 84 -12.51 -17.44 15.25
C THR A 84 -11.39 -17.47 14.21
N ILE A 85 -10.20 -17.98 14.56
CA ILE A 85 -9.10 -18.16 13.60
C ILE A 85 -9.53 -19.06 12.44
N ILE A 86 -10.19 -20.20 12.70
CA ILE A 86 -10.62 -21.12 11.63
C ILE A 86 -11.65 -20.47 10.70
N TYR A 87 -12.75 -19.95 11.25
CA TYR A 87 -13.83 -19.40 10.42
C TYR A 87 -13.35 -18.21 9.58
N LEU A 88 -12.58 -17.29 10.17
CA LEU A 88 -12.05 -16.15 9.43
C LEU A 88 -10.94 -16.54 8.45
N SER A 89 -10.17 -17.60 8.72
CA SER A 89 -9.21 -18.15 7.76
C SER A 89 -9.87 -18.78 6.55
N ILE A 90 -11.04 -19.43 6.72
CA ILE A 90 -11.85 -19.93 5.61
C ILE A 90 -12.34 -18.76 4.75
N VAL A 91 -12.90 -17.72 5.38
CA VAL A 91 -13.34 -16.50 4.69
C VAL A 91 -12.16 -15.85 3.94
N TYR A 92 -10.98 -15.80 4.56
CA TYR A 92 -9.77 -15.27 3.94
C TYR A 92 -9.34 -16.09 2.71
N ALA A 93 -9.32 -17.42 2.83
CA ALA A 93 -8.97 -18.31 1.73
C ALA A 93 -9.95 -18.18 0.56
N ILE A 94 -11.26 -18.12 0.83
CA ILE A 94 -12.29 -17.87 -0.20
C ILE A 94 -12.05 -16.52 -0.88
N GLY A 95 -11.79 -15.46 -0.12
CA GLY A 95 -11.50 -14.14 -0.68
C GLY A 95 -10.29 -14.15 -1.61
N GLN A 96 -9.20 -14.81 -1.23
CA GLN A 96 -8.00 -14.95 -2.07
C GLN A 96 -8.26 -15.78 -3.34
N VAL A 97 -9.04 -16.85 -3.25
CA VAL A 97 -9.43 -17.65 -4.43
C VAL A 97 -10.30 -16.82 -5.37
N VAL A 98 -11.27 -16.07 -4.84
CA VAL A 98 -12.12 -15.17 -5.65
C VAL A 98 -11.27 -14.11 -6.34
N MET A 99 -10.28 -13.52 -5.67
CA MET A 99 -9.32 -12.58 -6.29
C MET A 99 -8.45 -13.23 -7.38
N ALA A 100 -8.02 -14.47 -7.19
CA ALA A 100 -7.25 -15.17 -8.22
C ALA A 100 -8.11 -15.48 -9.46
N VAL A 101 -9.36 -15.88 -9.25
CA VAL A 101 -10.34 -16.13 -10.33
C VAL A 101 -10.71 -14.83 -11.04
N SER A 102 -10.88 -13.73 -10.32
CA SER A 102 -11.21 -12.43 -10.92
C SER A 102 -10.11 -11.91 -11.86
N ALA A 103 -8.89 -12.43 -11.76
CA ALA A 103 -7.77 -12.00 -12.57
C ALA A 103 -7.59 -12.81 -13.88
N ILE A 104 -8.47 -13.76 -14.21
CA ILE A 104 -8.34 -14.63 -15.39
C ILE A 104 -9.12 -14.04 -16.58
N HIS A 105 -8.46 -13.47 -17.60
CA HIS A 105 -9.15 -12.95 -18.81
C HIS A 105 -10.03 -14.01 -19.51
N ASP A 106 -9.53 -15.24 -19.68
CA ASP A 106 -10.18 -16.34 -20.39
C ASP A 106 -11.60 -16.69 -19.88
N ILE A 107 -12.01 -16.21 -18.69
CA ILE A 107 -13.37 -16.42 -18.18
C ILE A 107 -14.42 -15.64 -18.98
N THR A 108 -14.05 -14.46 -19.47
CA THR A 108 -14.98 -13.58 -20.21
C THR A 108 -14.51 -13.23 -21.61
N ASP A 109 -13.27 -13.58 -21.99
CA ASP A 109 -12.71 -13.42 -23.34
C ASP A 109 -13.28 -14.48 -24.31
N THR A 110 -14.42 -14.17 -24.93
CA THR A 110 -15.14 -15.09 -25.84
C THR A 110 -14.56 -15.06 -27.25
N ASP A 111 -14.06 -13.90 -27.69
CA ASP A 111 -13.50 -13.68 -29.02
C ASP A 111 -12.00 -14.02 -29.11
N ARG A 112 -11.36 -14.33 -27.97
CA ARG A 112 -9.95 -14.74 -27.83
C ARG A 112 -8.99 -13.65 -28.26
N ASP A 113 -9.38 -12.39 -28.10
CA ASP A 113 -8.55 -11.24 -28.44
C ASP A 113 -7.52 -10.90 -27.35
N GLY A 114 -7.60 -11.57 -26.19
CA GLY A 114 -6.72 -11.37 -25.04
C GLY A 114 -7.20 -10.31 -24.06
N THR A 115 -8.39 -9.76 -24.27
CA THR A 115 -9.05 -8.79 -23.39
C THR A 115 -10.40 -9.32 -22.89
N PRO A 116 -10.79 -9.01 -21.64
CA PRO A 116 -12.05 -9.50 -21.10
C PRO A 116 -13.24 -8.72 -21.66
N ASP A 117 -14.19 -9.41 -22.33
CA ASP A 117 -15.41 -8.80 -22.89
C ASP A 117 -16.29 -8.15 -21.80
N ASN A 118 -16.31 -8.74 -20.60
CA ASN A 118 -17.15 -8.28 -19.49
C ASN A 118 -16.31 -7.86 -18.28
N LEU A 119 -15.75 -6.65 -18.36
CA LEU A 119 -14.97 -6.04 -17.29
C LEU A 119 -15.78 -5.90 -15.97
N THR A 120 -17.09 -5.70 -16.05
CA THR A 120 -17.96 -5.55 -14.87
C THR A 120 -17.91 -6.78 -13.95
N LEU A 121 -17.89 -7.98 -14.53
CA LEU A 121 -17.79 -9.21 -13.76
C LEU A 121 -16.46 -9.28 -12.98
N HIS A 122 -15.35 -8.93 -13.65
CA HIS A 122 -14.02 -8.88 -13.03
C HIS A 122 -13.95 -7.87 -11.90
N ILE A 123 -14.57 -6.68 -12.08
CA ILE A 123 -14.66 -5.65 -11.03
C ILE A 123 -15.45 -6.18 -9.83
N VAL A 124 -16.65 -6.74 -10.04
CA VAL A 124 -17.50 -7.24 -8.95
C VAL A 124 -16.81 -8.35 -8.17
N LEU A 125 -16.24 -9.34 -8.85
CA LEU A 125 -15.49 -10.41 -8.19
C LEU A 125 -14.29 -9.85 -7.42
N SER A 126 -13.57 -8.88 -7.98
CA SER A 126 -12.43 -8.24 -7.29
C SER A 126 -12.89 -7.52 -6.01
N MET A 127 -13.98 -6.75 -6.06
CA MET A 127 -14.47 -6.02 -4.87
C MET A 127 -14.98 -6.97 -3.78
N VAL A 128 -15.68 -8.04 -4.16
CA VAL A 128 -16.11 -9.08 -3.23
C VAL A 128 -14.90 -9.81 -2.63
N GLY A 129 -13.91 -10.17 -3.45
CA GLY A 129 -12.67 -10.80 -3.01
C GLY A 129 -11.91 -9.94 -1.99
N LEU A 130 -11.73 -8.65 -2.28
CA LEU A 130 -11.08 -7.70 -1.37
C LEU A 130 -11.82 -7.52 -0.05
N LEU A 131 -13.15 -7.45 -0.08
CA LEU A 131 -13.96 -7.35 1.14
C LEU A 131 -13.79 -8.59 2.02
N LEU A 132 -13.87 -9.79 1.43
CA LEU A 132 -13.68 -11.05 2.14
C LEU A 132 -12.25 -11.16 2.71
N ILE A 133 -11.25 -10.73 1.93
CA ILE A 133 -9.86 -10.68 2.41
C ILE A 133 -9.75 -9.73 3.60
N ALA A 134 -10.31 -8.52 3.52
CA ALA A 134 -10.23 -7.54 4.59
C ALA A 134 -10.89 -8.03 5.89
N LEU A 135 -12.04 -8.71 5.80
CA LEU A 135 -12.71 -9.35 6.93
C LEU A 135 -11.88 -10.49 7.52
N GLY A 136 -11.35 -11.36 6.67
CA GLY A 136 -10.54 -12.50 7.06
C GLY A 136 -9.23 -12.09 7.72
N THR A 137 -8.39 -11.34 7.01
CA THR A 137 -7.06 -10.93 7.50
C THR A 137 -7.14 -10.13 8.79
N GLY A 138 -8.00 -9.12 8.84
CA GLY A 138 -8.06 -8.23 9.99
C GLY A 138 -8.53 -8.97 11.24
N GLY A 139 -9.56 -9.83 11.15
CA GLY A 139 -10.02 -10.54 12.33
C GLY A 139 -9.12 -11.71 12.78
N ILE A 140 -8.25 -12.25 11.91
CA ILE A 140 -7.24 -13.25 12.29
C ILE A 140 -6.07 -12.61 13.05
N LYS A 141 -5.62 -11.42 12.63
CA LYS A 141 -4.42 -10.73 13.18
C LYS A 141 -4.33 -10.70 14.71
N PRO A 142 -5.34 -10.21 15.46
CA PRO A 142 -5.24 -10.15 16.92
C PRO A 142 -5.33 -11.53 17.57
N CYS A 143 -6.00 -12.48 16.92
CA CYS A 143 -6.27 -13.80 17.49
C CYS A 143 -5.05 -14.72 17.42
N VAL A 144 -4.29 -14.74 16.32
CA VAL A 144 -3.18 -15.70 16.12
C VAL A 144 -2.02 -15.45 17.07
N ALA A 145 -1.62 -14.18 17.25
CA ALA A 145 -0.54 -13.83 18.16
C ALA A 145 -0.90 -14.14 19.62
N ALA A 146 -2.14 -13.82 20.02
CA ALA A 146 -2.65 -14.15 21.34
C ALA A 146 -2.72 -15.67 21.56
N PHE A 147 -3.32 -16.41 20.61
CA PHE A 147 -3.47 -17.85 20.69
C PHE A 147 -2.14 -18.61 20.74
N GLY A 148 -1.12 -18.13 20.00
CA GLY A 148 0.24 -18.66 20.08
C GLY A 148 0.90 -18.41 21.43
N GLY A 149 0.69 -17.22 22.02
CA GLY A 149 1.14 -16.90 23.37
C GLY A 149 0.50 -17.76 24.46
N ASP A 150 -0.78 -18.11 24.29
CA ASP A 150 -1.56 -18.94 25.22
C ASP A 150 -1.11 -20.42 25.24
N GLN A 151 -0.23 -20.85 24.32
CA GLN A 151 0.30 -22.22 24.31
C GLN A 151 1.40 -22.45 25.36
N PHE A 152 1.93 -21.37 25.94
CA PHE A 152 3.01 -21.44 26.93
C PHE A 152 2.45 -21.32 28.35
N GLN A 153 2.97 -22.13 29.27
CA GLN A 153 2.65 -22.01 30.69
C GLN A 153 3.43 -20.84 31.34
N ASP A 154 3.06 -20.43 32.56
CA ASP A 154 3.66 -19.27 33.23
C ASP A 154 5.16 -19.43 33.52
N HIS A 155 5.62 -20.66 33.76
CA HIS A 155 7.04 -20.96 33.96
C HIS A 155 7.88 -20.83 32.67
N GLN A 156 7.24 -20.72 31.49
CA GLN A 156 7.87 -20.68 30.17
C GLN A 156 8.01 -19.25 29.60
N ALA A 157 8.09 -18.23 30.45
CA ALA A 157 8.14 -16.82 30.04
C ALA A 157 9.26 -16.50 29.02
N LYS A 158 10.45 -17.12 29.18
CA LYS A 158 11.60 -16.93 28.28
C LYS A 158 11.34 -17.51 26.87
N GLN A 159 10.74 -18.69 26.80
CA GLN A 159 10.38 -19.33 25.53
C GLN A 159 9.26 -18.55 24.82
N ARG A 160 8.28 -18.04 25.58
CA ARG A 160 7.20 -17.18 25.07
C ARG A 160 7.74 -15.89 24.42
N SER A 161 8.70 -15.22 25.05
CA SER A 161 9.37 -14.03 24.48
C SER A 161 10.16 -14.36 23.20
N THR A 162 10.83 -15.51 23.18
CA THR A 162 11.57 -15.97 22.00
C THR A 162 10.62 -16.29 20.84
N PHE A 163 9.45 -16.89 21.12
CA PHE A 163 8.39 -17.13 20.13
C PHE A 163 7.94 -15.83 19.45
N PHE A 164 7.66 -14.77 20.21
CA PHE A 164 7.26 -13.49 19.61
C PHE A 164 8.36 -12.88 18.74
N SER A 165 9.63 -13.07 19.11
CA SER A 165 10.78 -12.61 18.33
C SER A 165 10.91 -13.38 17.00
N VAL A 166 10.77 -14.71 17.04
CA VAL A 166 10.77 -15.56 15.84
C VAL A 166 9.56 -15.26 14.96
N PHE A 167 8.38 -15.06 15.55
CA PHE A 167 7.16 -14.68 14.83
C PHE A 167 7.35 -13.36 14.06
N TYR A 168 7.95 -12.36 14.70
CA TYR A 168 8.28 -11.08 14.06
C TYR A 168 9.29 -11.25 12.91
N LEU A 169 10.32 -12.08 13.10
CA LEU A 169 11.29 -12.41 12.04
C LEU A 169 10.61 -13.09 10.85
N CYS A 170 9.72 -14.06 11.09
CA CYS A 170 8.96 -14.75 10.05
C CYS A 170 8.07 -13.80 9.25
N ILE A 171 7.41 -12.82 9.90
CA ILE A 171 6.57 -11.83 9.20
C ILE A 171 7.43 -10.97 8.26
N ASN A 172 8.55 -10.43 8.76
CA ASN A 172 9.42 -9.58 7.94
C ASN A 172 10.14 -10.36 6.83
N GLY A 173 10.60 -11.58 7.13
CA GLY A 173 11.18 -12.48 6.13
C GLY A 173 10.15 -12.87 5.06
N GLY A 174 8.90 -13.12 5.45
CA GLY A 174 7.79 -13.39 4.53
C GLY A 174 7.47 -12.19 3.64
N SER A 175 7.47 -10.98 4.20
CA SER A 175 7.32 -9.74 3.44
C SER A 175 8.42 -9.58 2.40
N LEU A 176 9.68 -9.81 2.78
CA LEU A 176 10.82 -9.76 1.86
C LEU A 176 10.67 -10.75 0.71
N LEU A 177 10.42 -12.03 1.01
CA LEU A 177 10.23 -13.07 -0.02
C LEU A 177 9.08 -12.72 -0.95
N SER A 178 7.97 -12.25 -0.40
CA SER A 178 6.80 -11.88 -1.18
C SER A 178 7.05 -10.71 -2.12
N THR A 179 7.72 -9.65 -1.65
CA THR A 179 8.04 -8.48 -2.49
C THR A 179 8.97 -8.81 -3.67
N ILE A 180 9.71 -9.92 -3.60
CA ILE A 180 10.57 -10.41 -4.68
C ILE A 180 9.81 -11.38 -5.58
N ILE A 181 9.15 -12.39 -5.00
CA ILE A 181 8.53 -13.48 -5.75
C ILE A 181 7.27 -13.01 -6.48
N THR A 182 6.39 -12.25 -5.84
CA THR A 182 5.08 -11.91 -6.40
C THR A 182 5.18 -11.12 -7.71
N PRO A 183 6.06 -10.10 -7.85
CA PRO A 183 6.24 -9.43 -9.12
C PRO A 183 6.88 -10.31 -10.21
N ILE A 184 7.79 -11.22 -9.84
CA ILE A 184 8.37 -12.19 -10.79
C ILE A 184 7.28 -13.12 -11.34
N LEU A 185 6.38 -13.59 -10.47
CA LEU A 185 5.24 -14.41 -10.87
C LEU A 185 4.28 -13.64 -11.78
N ARG A 186 4.00 -12.37 -11.47
CA ARG A 186 3.18 -11.48 -12.31
C ARG A 186 3.79 -11.24 -13.69
N GLY A 187 5.12 -11.12 -13.76
CA GLY A 187 5.86 -10.83 -14.99
C GLY A 187 5.92 -12.00 -15.98
N GLN A 188 5.51 -13.20 -15.59
CA GLN A 188 5.36 -14.33 -16.51
C GLN A 188 4.16 -14.12 -17.46
N GLU A 189 4.22 -14.78 -18.62
CA GLU A 189 3.10 -14.92 -19.54
C GLU A 189 2.36 -16.23 -19.25
N CYS A 190 1.04 -16.15 -19.13
CA CYS A 190 0.16 -17.31 -18.95
C CYS A 190 -1.22 -17.03 -19.52
N GLY A 191 -2.00 -18.08 -19.67
CA GLY A 191 -3.32 -18.07 -20.27
C GLY A 191 -3.50 -19.33 -21.11
N ILE A 192 -4.73 -19.81 -21.24
CA ILE A 192 -5.00 -21.06 -21.95
C ILE A 192 -5.10 -20.77 -23.45
N HIS A 193 -5.75 -19.67 -23.81
CA HIS A 193 -5.97 -19.28 -25.20
C HIS A 193 -5.17 -18.04 -25.63
N SER A 194 -5.05 -17.04 -24.76
CA SER A 194 -4.32 -15.79 -25.01
C SER A 194 -3.21 -15.60 -23.96
N GLN A 195 -2.00 -15.25 -24.40
CA GLN A 195 -0.87 -15.02 -23.48
C GLN A 195 -1.03 -13.64 -22.83
N GLN A 196 -1.23 -13.62 -21.51
CA GLN A 196 -1.41 -12.41 -20.69
C GLN A 196 -0.42 -12.39 -19.52
N LYS A 197 -0.21 -11.21 -18.91
CA LYS A 197 0.58 -11.07 -17.68
C LYS A 197 -0.13 -11.77 -16.52
N CYS A 198 0.61 -12.58 -15.77
CA CYS A 198 0.05 -13.53 -14.81
C CYS A 198 -0.39 -12.96 -13.45
N TYR A 199 -1.41 -12.10 -13.42
CA TYR A 199 -2.09 -11.77 -12.17
C TYR A 199 -2.74 -12.98 -11.47
N PRO A 200 -3.37 -13.96 -12.18
CA PRO A 200 -3.90 -15.16 -11.54
C PRO A 200 -2.86 -15.94 -10.74
N LEU A 201 -1.62 -16.02 -11.25
CA LEU A 201 -0.54 -16.71 -10.55
C LEU A 201 -0.07 -15.91 -9.34
N ALA A 202 0.05 -14.59 -9.49
CA ALA A 202 0.46 -13.68 -8.41
C ALA A 202 -0.52 -13.69 -7.22
N PHE A 203 -1.84 -13.85 -7.46
CA PHE A 203 -2.85 -13.99 -6.39
C PHE A 203 -3.11 -15.45 -5.99
N GLY A 204 -2.98 -16.39 -6.92
CA GLY A 204 -3.25 -17.81 -6.72
C GLY A 204 -2.22 -18.52 -5.83
N VAL A 205 -0.93 -18.17 -5.95
CA VAL A 205 0.12 -18.74 -5.07
C VAL A 205 -0.14 -18.38 -3.60
N PRO A 206 -0.38 -17.10 -3.23
CA PRO A 206 -0.85 -16.75 -1.89
C PRO A 206 -2.12 -17.48 -1.45
N ALA A 207 -3.10 -17.65 -2.34
CA ALA A 207 -4.33 -18.38 -2.03
C ALA A 207 -4.05 -19.84 -1.65
N ALA A 208 -3.22 -20.54 -2.45
CA ALA A 208 -2.82 -21.92 -2.19
C ALA A 208 -2.05 -22.05 -0.87
N LEU A 209 -1.08 -21.14 -0.62
CA LEU A 209 -0.34 -21.10 0.64
C LEU A 209 -1.25 -20.88 1.85
N MET A 210 -2.28 -20.03 1.74
CA MET A 210 -3.26 -19.81 2.80
C MET A 210 -4.10 -21.07 3.08
N VAL A 211 -4.51 -21.80 2.04
CA VAL A 211 -5.24 -23.07 2.20
C VAL A 211 -4.38 -24.12 2.89
N VAL A 212 -3.11 -24.26 2.48
CA VAL A 212 -2.16 -25.16 3.14
C VAL A 212 -1.99 -24.76 4.61
N ALA A 213 -1.84 -23.47 4.90
CA ALA A 213 -1.72 -22.95 6.25
C ALA A 213 -2.92 -23.31 7.13
N LEU A 214 -4.14 -23.16 6.60
CA LEU A 214 -5.37 -23.52 7.28
C LEU A 214 -5.43 -25.03 7.58
N VAL A 215 -5.07 -25.88 6.61
CA VAL A 215 -5.04 -27.34 6.79
C VAL A 215 -4.04 -27.72 7.89
N VAL A 216 -2.83 -27.18 7.85
CA VAL A 216 -1.80 -27.40 8.89
C VAL A 216 -2.30 -26.95 10.27
N PHE A 217 -2.93 -25.78 10.35
CA PHE A 217 -3.48 -25.27 11.59
C PHE A 217 -4.56 -26.19 12.16
N ILE A 218 -5.46 -26.72 11.32
CA ILE A 218 -6.53 -27.65 11.72
C ILE A 218 -5.96 -29.00 12.17
N ILE A 219 -4.92 -29.52 11.51
CA ILE A 219 -4.26 -30.78 11.91
C ILE A 219 -3.70 -30.67 13.34
N GLY A 220 -3.15 -29.51 13.72
CA GLY A 220 -2.68 -29.26 15.09
C GLY A 220 -3.78 -29.15 16.15
N SER A 221 -5.06 -29.21 15.79
CA SER A 221 -6.20 -28.92 16.68
C SER A 221 -6.29 -29.80 17.93
N GLY A 222 -5.79 -31.03 17.89
CA GLY A 222 -5.75 -31.93 19.05
C GLY A 222 -4.70 -31.56 20.08
N MET A 223 -3.72 -30.73 19.72
CA MET A 223 -2.56 -30.39 20.56
C MET A 223 -2.63 -28.98 21.16
N TYR A 224 -3.58 -28.16 20.72
CA TYR A 224 -3.69 -26.79 21.23
C TYR A 224 -4.37 -26.73 22.60
N HIS A 225 -3.81 -25.89 23.46
CA HIS A 225 -4.54 -25.42 24.64
C HIS A 225 -5.59 -24.39 24.19
N LYS A 226 -6.87 -24.71 24.42
CA LYS A 226 -8.01 -23.89 24.01
C LYS A 226 -8.65 -23.25 25.24
N THR A 227 -8.31 -22.00 25.49
CA THR A 227 -8.89 -21.23 26.59
C THR A 227 -10.35 -20.88 26.29
N GLU A 228 -11.19 -20.89 27.34
CA GLU A 228 -12.57 -20.42 27.24
C GLU A 228 -12.63 -18.89 27.00
N PRO A 229 -13.72 -18.37 26.40
CA PRO A 229 -13.87 -16.93 26.14
C PRO A 229 -13.88 -16.14 27.46
N GLN A 230 -12.98 -15.18 27.63
CA GLN A 230 -12.79 -14.44 28.89
C GLN A 230 -13.77 -13.27 29.12
N GLY A 231 -14.86 -13.18 28.35
CA GLY A 231 -15.79 -12.06 28.42
C GLY A 231 -15.20 -10.79 27.79
N ASN A 232 -16.05 -9.77 27.57
CA ASN A 232 -15.70 -8.66 26.70
C ASN A 232 -15.28 -7.40 27.49
N ILE A 233 -14.00 -7.37 27.89
CA ILE A 233 -13.38 -6.21 28.57
C ILE A 233 -13.60 -4.92 27.77
N MET A 234 -13.53 -4.98 26.44
CA MET A 234 -13.77 -3.82 25.56
C MET A 234 -15.21 -3.29 25.69
N LEU A 235 -16.20 -4.19 25.75
CA LEU A 235 -17.60 -3.84 25.92
C LEU A 235 -17.85 -3.25 27.32
N ASP A 236 -17.21 -3.78 28.35
CA ASP A 236 -17.33 -3.27 29.72
C ASP A 236 -16.70 -1.88 29.86
N VAL A 237 -15.56 -1.64 29.21
CA VAL A 237 -14.97 -0.30 29.07
C VAL A 237 -15.94 0.66 28.37
N CYS A 238 -16.51 0.28 27.23
CA CYS A 238 -17.47 1.11 26.50
C CYS A 238 -18.74 1.40 27.32
N LYS A 239 -19.30 0.41 28.03
CA LYS A 239 -20.45 0.58 28.92
C LYS A 239 -20.14 1.46 30.12
N CYS A 240 -18.94 1.34 30.70
CA CYS A 240 -18.48 2.17 31.81
C CYS A 240 -18.35 3.64 31.37
N ILE A 241 -17.69 3.89 30.22
CA ILE A 241 -17.56 5.23 29.63
C ILE A 241 -18.96 5.82 29.32
N GLY A 242 -19.82 5.06 28.65
CA GLY A 242 -21.18 5.49 28.31
C GLY A 242 -22.03 5.80 29.55
N PHE A 243 -21.90 4.99 30.61
CA PHE A 243 -22.56 5.26 31.89
C PHE A 243 -22.02 6.53 32.53
N ALA A 244 -20.70 6.74 32.60
CA ALA A 244 -20.10 7.96 33.15
C ALA A 244 -20.59 9.22 32.43
N ILE A 245 -20.64 9.19 31.09
CA ILE A 245 -21.12 10.30 30.26
C ILE A 245 -22.61 10.56 30.52
N LYS A 246 -23.44 9.51 30.48
CA LYS A 246 -24.88 9.61 30.74
C LYS A 246 -25.15 10.18 32.14
N ASN A 247 -24.41 9.71 33.14
CA ASN A 247 -24.58 10.12 34.53
C ASN A 247 -24.12 11.58 34.74
N ARG A 248 -23.04 12.00 34.06
CA ARG A 248 -22.59 13.40 34.04
C ARG A 248 -23.62 14.34 33.44
N PHE A 249 -24.28 13.95 32.34
CA PHE A 249 -25.33 14.77 31.73
C PHE A 249 -26.61 14.84 32.59
N ARG A 250 -26.96 13.73 33.27
CA ARG A 250 -28.14 13.66 34.14
C ARG A 250 -27.98 14.48 35.43
N HIS A 251 -26.76 14.58 35.95
CA HIS A 251 -26.43 15.28 37.19
C HIS A 251 -25.75 16.65 36.96
N ARG A 252 -26.03 17.30 35.83
CA ARG A 252 -25.43 18.60 35.44
C ARG A 252 -25.91 19.80 36.29
N SER A 253 -26.87 19.59 37.21
CA SER A 253 -27.41 20.63 38.09
C SER A 253 -26.42 21.03 39.18
N SER A 254 -26.46 22.30 39.62
CA SER A 254 -25.59 22.87 40.66
C SER A 254 -25.74 22.21 42.05
N SER A 255 -26.73 21.33 42.21
CA SER A 255 -27.03 20.62 43.47
C SER A 255 -26.14 19.41 43.74
N TYR A 256 -25.32 18.98 42.78
CA TYR A 256 -24.41 17.83 42.94
C TYR A 256 -22.95 18.28 43.05
N PRO A 257 -22.15 17.69 43.96
CA PRO A 257 -20.74 18.06 44.13
C PRO A 257 -19.94 17.74 42.87
N LYS A 258 -19.07 18.67 42.46
CA LYS A 258 -18.19 18.48 41.30
C LYS A 258 -17.14 17.42 41.64
N ARG A 259 -17.05 16.35 40.84
CA ARG A 259 -15.99 15.33 40.95
C ARG A 259 -14.70 15.80 40.25
N MET A 260 -13.53 15.32 40.70
CA MET A 260 -12.22 15.72 40.17
C MET A 260 -12.01 15.30 38.70
N HIS A 261 -12.43 14.10 38.32
CA HIS A 261 -12.38 13.61 36.94
C HIS A 261 -13.77 13.19 36.43
N TRP A 262 -14.03 13.38 35.14
CA TRP A 262 -15.35 13.07 34.56
C TRP A 262 -15.70 11.58 34.56
N MET A 263 -14.71 10.69 34.66
CA MET A 263 -14.91 9.25 34.79
C MET A 263 -15.44 8.84 36.18
N ASP A 264 -15.25 9.69 37.20
CA ASP A 264 -15.66 9.35 38.58
C ASP A 264 -17.18 9.24 38.72
N TRP A 265 -17.94 9.72 37.73
CA TRP A 265 -19.38 9.52 37.64
C TRP A 265 -19.80 8.05 37.43
N ALA A 266 -18.86 7.14 37.16
CA ALA A 266 -19.09 5.71 37.08
C ALA A 266 -18.93 4.97 38.43
N GLU A 267 -18.43 5.63 39.48
CA GLU A 267 -18.13 5.00 40.79
C GLU A 267 -19.37 4.38 41.47
N GLU A 268 -20.57 4.84 41.11
CA GLU A 268 -21.84 4.30 41.62
C GLU A 268 -22.12 2.87 41.14
N LYS A 269 -21.52 2.43 40.03
CA LYS A 269 -21.81 1.14 39.38
C LYS A 269 -20.58 0.28 39.13
N TYR A 270 -19.40 0.88 38.97
CA TYR A 270 -18.17 0.19 38.60
C TYR A 270 -17.09 0.35 39.66
N GLU A 271 -16.23 -0.67 39.76
CA GLU A 271 -15.11 -0.68 40.70
C GLU A 271 -14.12 0.47 40.45
N LYS A 272 -13.55 1.01 41.53
CA LYS A 272 -12.59 2.14 41.46
C LYS A 272 -11.33 1.78 40.67
N LEU A 273 -10.88 0.51 40.76
CA LEU A 273 -9.74 0.01 39.99
C LEU A 273 -10.02 0.07 38.49
N LEU A 274 -11.18 -0.45 38.05
CA LEU A 274 -11.59 -0.39 36.64
C LEU A 274 -11.66 1.06 36.14
N ILE A 275 -12.24 1.97 36.92
CA ILE A 275 -12.30 3.39 36.60
C ILE A 275 -10.91 4.00 36.45
N ALA A 276 -9.97 3.66 37.35
CA ALA A 276 -8.58 4.12 37.27
C ALA A 276 -7.89 3.59 36.01
N GLN A 277 -8.04 2.30 35.69
CA GLN A 277 -7.49 1.68 34.48
C GLN A 277 -8.04 2.34 33.21
N ILE A 278 -9.34 2.62 33.14
CA ILE A 278 -9.96 3.32 31.99
C ILE A 278 -9.38 4.74 31.85
N LYS A 279 -9.16 5.47 32.96
CA LYS A 279 -8.51 6.79 32.90
C LYS A 279 -7.11 6.71 32.27
N MET A 280 -6.34 5.66 32.57
CA MET A 280 -5.02 5.46 31.95
C MET A 280 -5.12 5.23 30.45
N VAL A 281 -6.00 4.30 30.04
CA VAL A 281 -6.23 3.99 28.64
C VAL A 281 -6.68 5.23 27.87
N LEU A 282 -7.61 6.02 28.40
CA LEU A 282 -8.08 7.24 27.75
C LEU A 282 -6.98 8.30 27.61
N LYS A 283 -6.07 8.40 28.58
CA LYS A 283 -4.92 9.30 28.51
C LYS A 283 -3.97 8.92 27.37
N VAL A 284 -3.76 7.62 27.15
CA VAL A 284 -2.95 7.11 26.03
C VAL A 284 -3.70 7.27 24.70
N LEU A 285 -4.99 6.95 24.64
CA LEU A 285 -5.82 7.13 23.43
C LEU A 285 -5.92 8.60 23.01
N PHE A 286 -5.93 9.53 23.97
CA PHE A 286 -5.86 10.97 23.65
C PHE A 286 -4.55 11.31 22.93
N LEU A 287 -3.43 10.69 23.31
CA LEU A 287 -2.15 10.85 22.64
C LEU A 287 -2.11 10.19 21.25
N TYR A 288 -3.04 9.28 20.96
CA TYR A 288 -3.14 8.65 19.64
C TYR A 288 -3.80 9.52 18.58
N ILE A 289 -4.55 10.56 18.95
CA ILE A 289 -5.30 11.41 18.02
C ILE A 289 -4.44 11.95 16.87
N PRO A 290 -3.17 12.38 17.08
CA PRO A 290 -2.31 12.87 16.00
C PRO A 290 -1.66 11.76 15.15
N LEU A 291 -1.59 10.52 15.65
CA LEU A 291 -0.86 9.42 15.01
C LEU A 291 -1.36 8.98 13.63
N PRO A 292 -2.68 9.04 13.29
CA PRO A 292 -3.18 8.68 11.98
C PRO A 292 -2.43 9.34 10.82
N MET A 293 -1.97 10.59 11.00
CA MET A 293 -1.24 11.31 9.95
C MET A 293 0.09 10.68 9.57
N PHE A 294 0.77 9.98 10.49
CA PHE A 294 1.96 9.22 10.13
C PHE A 294 1.59 8.09 9.15
N TRP A 295 0.50 7.37 9.44
CA TRP A 295 0.02 6.26 8.61
C TRP A 295 -0.49 6.74 7.24
N THR A 296 -1.12 7.93 7.18
CA THR A 296 -1.50 8.60 5.94
C THR A 296 -0.32 8.75 4.97
N LEU A 297 0.90 9.01 5.47
CA LEU A 297 2.10 9.11 4.63
C LEU A 297 2.71 7.73 4.39
N PHE A 298 2.84 6.94 5.45
CA PHE A 298 3.53 5.65 5.40
C PHE A 298 2.91 4.67 4.40
N ASP A 299 1.57 4.60 4.33
CA ASP A 299 0.89 3.61 3.48
C ASP A 299 0.87 4.01 1.99
N GLN A 300 1.25 5.24 1.62
CA GLN A 300 1.35 5.67 0.22
C GLN A 300 2.49 5.00 -0.56
N LYS A 301 3.44 4.38 0.15
CA LYS A 301 4.50 3.58 -0.48
C LYS A 301 3.94 2.40 -1.30
N GLY A 302 2.74 1.93 -0.96
CA GLY A 302 2.06 0.85 -1.69
C GLY A 302 1.22 1.34 -2.88
N SER A 303 0.85 2.62 -2.91
CA SER A 303 0.01 3.24 -3.95
C SER A 303 0.80 4.26 -4.79
N ARG A 304 0.81 5.54 -4.39
CA ARG A 304 1.39 6.66 -5.14
C ARG A 304 2.87 6.47 -5.48
N TRP A 305 3.68 5.91 -4.58
CA TRP A 305 5.10 5.68 -4.88
C TRP A 305 5.31 4.52 -5.87
N THR A 306 4.42 3.52 -5.85
CA THR A 306 4.40 2.45 -6.84
C THR A 306 4.06 3.03 -8.22
N LEU A 307 3.05 3.92 -8.30
CA LEU A 307 2.69 4.60 -9.54
C LEU A 307 3.81 5.53 -10.03
N GLN A 308 4.43 6.31 -9.13
CA GLN A 308 5.63 7.11 -9.45
C GLN A 308 6.76 6.24 -10.02
N ALA A 309 6.95 5.01 -9.53
CA ALA A 309 7.99 4.12 -10.07
C ALA A 309 7.71 3.67 -11.52
N THR A 310 6.44 3.65 -11.95
CA THR A 310 6.08 3.23 -13.32
C THR A 310 6.49 4.23 -14.41
N THR A 311 6.73 5.48 -14.02
CA THR A 311 7.18 6.56 -14.93
C THR A 311 8.69 6.77 -14.90
N MET A 312 9.44 5.91 -14.20
CA MET A 312 10.90 5.95 -14.09
C MET A 312 11.57 4.91 -14.99
N ASP A 313 12.89 5.02 -15.19
CA ASP A 313 13.68 4.00 -15.87
C ASP A 313 13.93 2.79 -14.93
N GLY A 314 13.47 1.62 -15.38
CA GLY A 314 13.47 0.36 -14.63
C GLY A 314 14.74 -0.48 -14.76
N ASN A 315 15.80 0.03 -15.39
CA ASN A 315 17.11 -0.64 -15.52
C ASN A 315 17.87 -0.76 -14.18
N PHE A 316 17.31 -1.48 -13.20
CA PHE A 316 17.94 -1.76 -11.92
C PHE A 316 18.51 -3.20 -11.93
N VAL A 317 19.82 -3.34 -11.62
CA VAL A 317 20.61 -4.59 -11.45
C VAL A 317 19.86 -5.90 -11.76
N ARG A 318 19.96 -6.43 -12.99
CA ARG A 318 19.64 -7.79 -13.54
C ARG A 318 18.41 -8.59 -13.04
N LEU A 319 18.04 -8.53 -11.76
CA LEU A 319 16.68 -8.72 -11.28
C LEU A 319 15.97 -7.37 -11.35
N GLN A 320 14.86 -7.33 -12.08
CA GLN A 320 13.89 -6.24 -12.11
C GLN A 320 13.20 -6.10 -10.73
N ASN A 321 13.97 -5.75 -9.70
CA ASN A 321 13.53 -5.65 -8.32
C ASN A 321 12.75 -4.34 -8.16
N HIS A 322 11.50 -4.46 -7.71
CA HIS A 322 10.69 -3.31 -7.37
C HIS A 322 11.31 -2.54 -6.19
N PRO A 323 11.22 -1.20 -6.18
CA PRO A 323 11.78 -0.38 -5.09
C PRO A 323 11.14 -0.72 -3.72
N THR A 324 9.95 -1.30 -3.72
CA THR A 324 9.25 -1.81 -2.52
C THR A 324 10.01 -2.93 -1.79
N THR A 325 10.91 -3.65 -2.46
CA THR A 325 11.78 -4.68 -1.85
C THR A 325 12.82 -4.07 -0.89
N VAL A 326 13.16 -2.79 -1.04
CA VAL A 326 14.14 -2.11 -0.17
C VAL A 326 13.60 -1.99 1.26
N ASN A 327 12.28 -1.81 1.44
CA ASN A 327 11.69 -1.55 2.74
C ASN A 327 11.87 -2.71 3.76
N PRO A 328 11.51 -3.98 3.46
CA PRO A 328 11.76 -5.08 4.40
C PRO A 328 13.25 -5.31 4.73
N ILE A 329 14.15 -5.11 3.76
CA ILE A 329 15.61 -5.21 3.98
C ILE A 329 16.05 -4.13 4.96
N LEU A 330 15.59 -2.89 4.77
CA LEU A 330 15.88 -1.78 5.66
C LEU A 330 15.31 -2.00 7.06
N ILE A 331 14.09 -2.53 7.22
CA ILE A 331 13.55 -2.83 8.56
C ILE A 331 14.43 -3.86 9.28
N LEU A 332 14.74 -4.98 8.62
CA LEU A 332 15.53 -6.06 9.21
C LEU A 332 16.96 -5.63 9.59
N THR A 333 17.51 -4.62 8.91
CA THR A 333 18.85 -4.08 9.19
C THR A 333 18.82 -2.92 10.18
N LEU A 334 17.88 -1.98 10.05
CA LEU A 334 17.81 -0.77 10.86
C LEU A 334 17.33 -1.04 12.28
N VAL A 335 16.42 -2.00 12.52
CA VAL A 335 15.95 -2.30 13.89
C VAL A 335 17.12 -2.70 14.81
N PRO A 336 17.96 -3.70 14.48
CA PRO A 336 19.13 -4.02 15.31
C PRO A 336 20.13 -2.87 15.45
N ILE A 337 20.32 -2.08 14.40
CA ILE A 337 21.24 -0.93 14.40
C ILE A 337 20.74 0.16 15.36
N MET A 338 19.45 0.46 15.34
CA MET A 338 18.86 1.47 16.22
C MET A 338 19.00 1.07 17.69
N ASP A 339 18.68 -0.17 18.03
CA ASP A 339 18.73 -0.67 19.40
C ASP A 339 20.17 -0.89 19.93
N SER A 340 21.06 -1.44 19.11
CA SER A 340 22.40 -1.84 19.54
C SER A 340 23.44 -0.73 19.42
N VAL A 341 23.24 0.22 18.50
CA VAL A 341 24.23 1.26 18.17
C VAL A 341 23.67 2.65 18.44
N VAL A 342 22.57 3.03 17.81
CA VAL A 342 22.09 4.43 17.82
C VAL A 342 21.60 4.86 19.21
N TYR A 343 20.68 4.12 19.82
CA TYR A 343 20.15 4.49 21.15
C TYR A 343 21.21 4.49 22.26
N PRO A 344 22.14 3.52 22.33
CA PRO A 344 23.25 3.56 23.28
C PRO A 344 24.19 4.75 23.06
N LEU A 345 24.49 5.13 21.81
CA LEU A 345 25.31 6.31 21.51
C LEU A 345 24.63 7.61 21.92
N ILE A 346 23.34 7.76 21.62
CA ILE A 346 22.55 8.94 22.05
C ILE A 346 22.56 9.06 23.59
N LYS A 347 22.44 7.92 24.29
CA LYS A 347 22.53 7.88 25.76
C LYS A 347 23.92 8.29 26.26
N LYS A 348 24.99 7.89 25.56
CA LYS A 348 26.37 8.35 25.87
C LYS A 348 26.55 9.85 25.65
N CYS A 349 25.82 10.46 24.72
CA CYS A 349 25.81 11.90 24.52
C CYS A 349 24.99 12.69 25.57
N GLY A 350 24.44 12.01 26.60
CA GLY A 350 23.68 12.66 27.68
C GLY A 350 22.26 13.09 27.30
N LEU A 351 21.77 12.70 26.12
CA LEU A 351 20.42 13.03 25.66
C LEU A 351 19.44 11.95 26.09
N ASN A 352 18.49 12.31 26.96
CA ASN A 352 17.37 11.43 27.32
C ASN A 352 16.36 11.35 26.17
N PHE A 353 16.46 10.28 25.39
CA PHE A 353 15.60 10.02 24.24
C PHE A 353 14.39 9.18 24.65
N THR A 354 13.42 9.86 25.26
CA THR A 354 12.16 9.26 25.73
C THR A 354 11.33 8.71 24.56
N PRO A 355 10.48 7.67 24.76
CA PRO A 355 9.68 7.06 23.70
C PRO A 355 8.91 8.07 22.83
N LEU A 356 8.29 9.07 23.46
CA LEU A 356 7.52 10.09 22.74
C LEU A 356 8.40 11.02 21.89
N ARG A 357 9.61 11.35 22.36
CA ARG A 357 10.58 12.11 21.55
C ARG A 357 11.04 11.30 20.33
N ARG A 358 11.16 9.97 20.46
CA ARG A 358 11.48 9.10 19.32
C ARG A 358 10.36 9.15 18.29
N MET A 359 9.11 9.00 18.73
CA MET A 359 7.95 9.10 17.84
C MET A 359 7.90 10.44 17.09
N THR A 360 8.18 11.56 17.77
CA THR A 360 8.33 12.88 17.12
C THR A 360 9.38 12.87 16.01
N VAL A 361 10.58 12.33 16.28
CA VAL A 361 11.64 12.22 15.27
C VAL A 361 11.19 11.35 14.10
N GLY A 362 10.48 10.24 14.36
CA GLY A 362 9.93 9.39 13.31
C GLY A 362 8.93 10.11 12.39
N MET A 363 8.03 10.93 12.95
CA MET A 363 7.13 11.79 12.15
C MET A 363 7.89 12.83 11.32
N PHE A 364 8.93 13.42 11.88
CA PHE A 364 9.77 14.36 11.13
C PHE A 364 10.53 13.69 9.97
N LEU A 365 11.09 12.50 10.18
CA LEU A 365 11.73 11.70 9.13
C LEU A 365 10.75 11.34 8.00
N ALA A 366 9.52 10.96 8.35
CA ALA A 366 8.47 10.68 7.37
C ALA A 366 8.08 11.92 6.54
N ALA A 367 8.04 13.11 7.17
CA ALA A 367 7.80 14.35 6.42
C ALA A 367 8.93 14.65 5.43
N MET A 368 10.19 14.46 5.84
CA MET A 368 11.35 14.60 4.94
C MET A 368 11.34 13.58 3.80
N ALA A 369 10.84 12.36 4.04
CA ALA A 369 10.68 11.36 2.99
C ALA A 369 9.74 11.85 1.88
N PHE A 370 8.65 12.54 2.24
CA PHE A 370 7.71 13.12 1.27
C PHE A 370 8.25 14.36 0.56
N VAL A 371 9.08 15.16 1.24
CA VAL A 371 9.85 16.22 0.55
C VAL A 371 10.77 15.61 -0.51
N ALA A 372 11.48 14.52 -0.18
CA ALA A 372 12.31 13.81 -1.15
C ALA A 372 11.47 13.25 -2.32
N ALA A 373 10.29 12.67 -2.03
CA ALA A 373 9.37 12.17 -3.05
C ALA A 373 8.83 13.28 -3.98
N ALA A 374 8.54 14.46 -3.44
CA ALA A 374 8.16 15.63 -4.24
C ALA A 374 9.30 16.09 -5.16
N LEU A 375 10.55 16.15 -4.64
CA LEU A 375 11.71 16.53 -5.44
C LEU A 375 11.97 15.52 -6.58
N VAL A 376 11.79 14.23 -6.31
CA VAL A 376 11.85 13.17 -7.33
C VAL A 376 10.76 13.39 -8.38
N GLN A 377 9.51 13.62 -7.97
CA GLN A 377 8.39 13.83 -8.87
C GLN A 377 8.61 15.03 -9.80
N ILE A 378 9.10 16.15 -9.28
CA ILE A 378 9.41 17.35 -10.07
C ILE A 378 10.43 17.05 -11.19
N GLN A 379 11.39 16.15 -10.97
CA GLN A 379 12.33 15.77 -12.02
C GLN A 379 11.72 14.80 -13.03
N ILE A 380 10.82 13.92 -12.59
CA ILE A 380 10.06 13.02 -13.48
C ILE A 380 9.17 13.85 -14.40
N ASP A 381 8.43 14.83 -13.86
CA ASP A 381 7.47 15.64 -14.61
C ASP A 381 8.14 16.43 -15.75
N LYS A 382 9.40 16.85 -15.58
CA LYS A 382 10.20 17.47 -16.65
C LYS A 382 10.50 16.55 -17.83
N THR A 383 10.43 15.23 -17.63
CA THR A 383 10.69 14.22 -18.65
C THR A 383 9.41 13.68 -19.30
N LEU A 384 8.23 14.05 -18.76
CA LEU A 384 6.95 13.63 -19.30
C LEU A 384 6.49 14.57 -20.43
N PRO A 385 5.85 14.04 -21.48
CA PRO A 385 5.31 14.87 -22.54
C PRO A 385 4.11 15.69 -22.05
N THR A 386 4.03 16.95 -22.48
CA THR A 386 2.86 17.81 -22.24
C THR A 386 1.82 17.57 -23.33
N PHE A 387 0.68 17.00 -22.96
CA PHE A 387 -0.46 16.79 -23.87
C PHE A 387 -1.30 18.07 -24.03
N PRO A 388 -2.02 18.25 -25.17
CA PRO A 388 -2.90 19.40 -25.34
C PRO A 388 -4.09 19.32 -24.37
N SER A 389 -4.58 20.48 -23.93
CA SER A 389 -5.85 20.58 -23.19
C SER A 389 -7.05 20.38 -24.12
N SER A 390 -8.26 20.26 -23.55
CA SER A 390 -9.51 20.08 -24.31
C SER A 390 -9.82 21.23 -25.29
N SER A 391 -9.20 22.41 -25.12
CA SER A 391 -9.33 23.55 -26.03
C SER A 391 -8.21 23.64 -27.07
N GLN A 392 -7.17 22.81 -26.96
CA GLN A 392 -5.95 22.86 -27.78
C GLN A 392 -5.82 21.62 -28.66
N SER A 393 -4.98 21.74 -29.68
CA SER A 393 -4.53 20.64 -30.54
C SER A 393 -3.02 20.74 -30.72
N GLN A 394 -2.38 19.63 -31.05
CA GLN A 394 -0.94 19.59 -31.28
C GLN A 394 -0.63 18.98 -32.64
N LEU A 395 0.34 19.55 -33.34
CA LEU A 395 0.77 19.09 -34.66
C LEU A 395 2.28 18.84 -34.72
N LYS A 396 2.64 17.72 -35.33
CA LYS A 396 3.99 17.39 -35.78
C LYS A 396 4.02 17.27 -37.29
N LEU A 397 5.10 17.72 -37.91
CA LEU A 397 5.31 17.72 -39.35
C LEU A 397 6.43 16.74 -39.68
N LEU A 398 6.15 15.76 -40.55
CA LEU A 398 7.12 14.78 -41.00
C LEU A 398 7.43 14.97 -42.49
N ASN A 399 8.68 15.30 -42.82
CA ASN A 399 9.13 15.41 -44.20
C ASN A 399 9.54 14.04 -44.75
N MET A 400 8.74 13.45 -45.63
CA MET A 400 9.05 12.18 -46.31
C MET A 400 9.86 12.35 -47.60
N GLY A 401 10.09 13.60 -48.01
CA GLY A 401 10.87 13.97 -49.18
C GLY A 401 12.38 13.78 -48.99
N SER A 402 13.10 13.92 -50.10
CA SER A 402 14.57 13.85 -50.17
C SER A 402 15.24 15.23 -50.05
N ILE A 403 14.46 16.30 -49.90
CA ILE A 403 14.94 17.70 -49.87
C ILE A 403 14.46 18.36 -48.57
N PRO A 404 15.28 19.20 -47.91
CA PRO A 404 14.84 19.99 -46.77
C PRO A 404 13.72 20.97 -47.15
N LEU A 405 12.73 21.11 -46.28
CA LEU A 405 11.56 21.97 -46.49
C LEU A 405 11.57 23.12 -45.48
N THR A 406 11.44 24.35 -45.96
CA THR A 406 11.22 25.53 -45.09
C THR A 406 9.73 25.76 -44.93
N VAL A 407 9.24 25.58 -43.69
CA VAL A 407 7.81 25.65 -43.35
C VAL A 407 7.52 26.94 -42.59
N THR A 408 6.41 27.57 -42.91
CA THR A 408 5.86 28.72 -42.20
C THR A 408 4.44 28.38 -41.74
N LEU A 409 4.21 28.48 -40.43
CA LEU A 409 2.94 28.19 -39.75
C LEU A 409 2.40 29.48 -39.11
N PRO A 410 1.09 29.55 -38.79
CA PRO A 410 0.53 30.71 -38.10
C PRO A 410 1.23 30.90 -36.75
N ASN A 411 1.59 32.14 -36.43
CA ASN A 411 2.19 32.55 -35.15
C ASN A 411 3.56 31.93 -34.82
N ASN A 412 4.24 31.28 -35.77
CA ASN A 412 5.59 30.73 -35.60
C ASN A 412 6.57 31.29 -36.63
N ASP A 413 7.83 31.46 -36.20
CA ASP A 413 8.93 31.80 -37.11
C ASP A 413 9.19 30.65 -38.12
N PRO A 414 9.60 30.95 -39.36
CA PRO A 414 9.93 29.92 -40.34
C PRO A 414 11.05 29.00 -39.85
N PHE A 415 10.86 27.69 -39.96
CA PHE A 415 11.85 26.69 -39.59
C PHE A 415 12.04 25.64 -40.69
N VAL A 416 13.20 24.98 -40.68
CA VAL A 416 13.57 23.98 -41.67
C VAL A 416 13.35 22.57 -41.12
N ILE A 417 12.69 21.73 -41.92
CA ILE A 417 12.57 20.30 -41.67
C ILE A 417 13.45 19.57 -42.68
N GLU A 418 14.53 18.96 -42.19
CA GLU A 418 15.46 18.18 -43.00
C GLU A 418 14.78 17.02 -43.74
N ALA A 419 15.40 16.55 -44.81
CA ALA A 419 14.93 15.39 -45.57
C ALA A 419 14.83 14.16 -44.65
N ALA A 420 13.73 13.41 -44.78
CA ALA A 420 13.45 12.24 -43.96
C ALA A 420 13.54 12.49 -42.44
N LYS A 421 13.12 13.67 -41.96
CA LYS A 421 13.05 14.00 -40.53
C LYS A 421 11.74 14.70 -40.19
N ALA A 422 11.45 14.78 -38.89
CA ALA A 422 10.36 15.61 -38.36
C ALA A 422 10.91 16.88 -37.70
N ASN A 423 10.02 17.82 -37.41
CA ASN A 423 10.30 18.91 -36.49
C ASN A 423 10.54 18.38 -35.06
N ALA A 424 11.31 19.12 -34.27
CA ALA A 424 11.82 18.66 -32.97
C ALA A 424 10.71 18.39 -31.93
N ASN A 425 9.78 19.32 -31.76
CA ASN A 425 8.72 19.26 -30.76
C ASN A 425 7.34 19.39 -31.41
N TYR A 426 6.31 18.88 -30.74
CA TYR A 426 4.92 19.14 -31.13
C TYR A 426 4.61 20.63 -30.97
N LEU A 427 3.90 21.18 -31.95
CA LEU A 427 3.48 22.58 -31.97
C LEU A 427 2.02 22.66 -31.55
N THR A 428 1.69 23.51 -30.59
CA THR A 428 0.34 23.63 -30.03
C THR A 428 -0.44 24.75 -30.71
N PHE A 429 -1.71 24.48 -31.03
CA PHE A 429 -2.63 25.42 -31.68
C PHE A 429 -4.00 25.39 -31.00
N GLU A 430 -4.61 26.57 -30.85
CA GLU A 430 -6.00 26.73 -30.37
C GLU A 430 -7.03 26.78 -31.51
N GLU A 431 -6.56 27.10 -32.71
CA GLU A 431 -7.37 27.19 -33.92
C GLU A 431 -7.65 25.80 -34.51
N GLU A 432 -8.87 25.59 -34.98
CA GLU A 432 -9.29 24.32 -35.63
C GLU A 432 -8.80 24.21 -37.08
N SER A 433 -8.39 25.32 -37.70
CA SER A 433 -7.90 25.31 -39.07
C SER A 433 -6.63 26.15 -39.18
N ILE A 434 -5.54 25.56 -39.66
CA ILE A 434 -4.27 26.26 -39.82
C ILE A 434 -3.76 26.18 -41.25
N ASN A 435 -3.11 27.25 -41.70
CA ASN A 435 -2.48 27.31 -43.02
C ASN A 435 -1.00 26.93 -42.92
N VAL A 436 -0.64 25.79 -43.52
CA VAL A 436 0.74 25.34 -43.65
C VAL A 436 1.28 25.83 -44.98
N SER A 437 2.33 26.67 -44.95
CA SER A 437 2.95 27.20 -46.16
C SER A 437 4.42 26.81 -46.27
N PHE A 438 4.86 26.46 -47.48
CA PHE A 438 6.24 26.14 -47.81
C PHE A 438 6.82 27.23 -48.70
N GLN A 439 8.10 27.56 -48.52
CA GLN A 439 8.75 28.62 -49.31
C GLN A 439 9.39 28.12 -50.60
N SER A 440 9.77 26.84 -50.68
CA SER A 440 10.48 26.27 -51.83
C SER A 440 10.15 24.78 -51.97
N PRO A 441 9.20 24.38 -52.84
CA PRO A 441 8.32 25.20 -53.68
C PRO A 441 7.22 25.93 -52.89
N ALA A 442 6.77 27.08 -53.40
CA ALA A 442 5.73 27.90 -52.78
C ALA A 442 4.34 27.24 -52.87
N ILE A 443 3.94 26.52 -51.82
CA ILE A 443 2.65 25.83 -51.71
C ILE A 443 2.06 26.12 -50.33
N SER A 444 0.79 26.50 -50.27
CA SER A 444 0.04 26.67 -49.02
C SER A 444 -1.16 25.76 -48.99
N ARG A 445 -1.40 25.09 -47.86
CA ARG A 445 -2.60 24.29 -47.64
C ARG A 445 -3.20 24.55 -46.28
N THR A 446 -4.53 24.59 -46.24
CA THR A 446 -5.29 24.61 -44.99
C THR A 446 -5.51 23.18 -44.53
N ILE A 447 -5.19 22.91 -43.26
CA ILE A 447 -5.47 21.63 -42.61
C ILE A 447 -6.41 21.88 -41.43
N SER A 448 -7.27 20.91 -41.15
CA SER A 448 -8.17 20.92 -40.00
C SER A 448 -7.54 20.10 -38.86
N LEU A 449 -7.51 20.65 -37.66
CA LEU A 449 -7.02 20.02 -36.45
C LEU A 449 -8.18 19.74 -35.51
N ALA A 450 -8.33 18.48 -35.10
CA ALA A 450 -9.25 18.13 -34.03
C ALA A 450 -8.65 18.55 -32.67
N LYS A 451 -9.45 19.24 -31.86
CA LYS A 451 -9.13 19.56 -30.45
C LYS A 451 -8.98 18.29 -29.62
N ASP A 452 -8.23 18.38 -28.53
CA ASP A 452 -7.93 17.27 -27.61
C ASP A 452 -7.20 16.09 -28.31
N LYS A 453 -6.44 16.40 -29.37
CA LYS A 453 -5.70 15.41 -30.15
C LYS A 453 -4.33 15.90 -30.57
N ARG A 454 -3.41 14.94 -30.72
CA ARG A 454 -2.11 15.10 -31.36
C ARG A 454 -2.18 14.52 -32.76
N HIS A 455 -1.68 15.28 -33.72
CA HIS A 455 -1.66 14.93 -35.14
C HIS A 455 -0.23 14.92 -35.64
N THR A 456 0.10 13.96 -36.50
CA THR A 456 1.28 14.03 -37.36
C THR A 456 0.83 14.19 -38.80
N LEU A 457 1.29 15.25 -39.47
CA LEU A 457 1.06 15.48 -40.89
C LEU A 457 2.23 14.92 -41.70
N LEU A 458 1.91 13.98 -42.59
CA LEU A 458 2.86 13.35 -43.48
C LEU A 458 3.00 14.21 -44.75
N ILE A 459 4.16 14.84 -44.92
CA ILE A 459 4.45 15.67 -46.09
C ILE A 459 5.06 14.77 -47.17
N PRO A 460 4.34 14.51 -48.28
CA PRO A 460 4.82 13.62 -49.34
C PRO A 460 6.00 14.24 -50.10
N SER A 461 6.80 13.40 -50.74
CA SER A 461 7.90 13.83 -51.63
C SER A 461 7.39 14.69 -52.80
N ASN A 462 6.17 14.43 -53.28
CA ASN A 462 5.46 15.26 -54.24
C ASN A 462 4.46 16.19 -53.54
N LEU A 463 4.86 17.44 -53.31
CA LEU A 463 4.04 18.45 -52.63
C LEU A 463 2.76 18.83 -53.38
N SER A 464 2.67 18.54 -54.67
CA SER A 464 1.47 18.74 -55.50
C SER A 464 0.45 17.60 -55.37
N ALA A 465 0.75 16.53 -54.62
CA ALA A 465 -0.17 15.41 -54.42
C ALA A 465 -1.51 15.90 -53.83
N PRO A 466 -2.67 15.44 -54.32
CA PRO A 466 -3.97 16.04 -54.00
C PRO A 466 -4.34 15.97 -52.51
N MET A 467 -3.87 14.95 -51.78
CA MET A 467 -4.14 14.77 -50.35
C MET A 467 -2.84 14.57 -49.58
N TRP A 468 -2.74 15.22 -48.41
CA TRP A 468 -1.70 14.92 -47.42
C TRP A 468 -2.36 14.10 -46.32
N GLU A 469 -1.70 13.03 -45.90
CA GLU A 469 -2.23 12.17 -44.86
C GLU A 469 -1.93 12.77 -43.49
N MET A 470 -2.95 12.79 -42.62
CA MET A 470 -2.85 13.20 -41.24
C MET A 470 -3.19 11.99 -40.37
N THR A 471 -2.33 11.71 -39.40
CA THR A 471 -2.46 10.56 -38.51
C THR A 471 -2.61 11.01 -37.06
N ASP A 472 -3.54 10.40 -36.34
CA ASP A 472 -3.69 10.60 -34.90
C ASP A 472 -2.49 9.97 -34.15
N ASP A 473 -1.96 10.69 -33.17
CA ASP A 473 -0.86 10.27 -32.31
C ASP A 473 -1.34 9.92 -30.90
N LEU A 474 -0.45 9.30 -30.12
CA LEU A 474 -0.74 8.91 -28.75
C LEU A 474 -0.95 10.12 -27.83
N MET A 475 -2.04 10.06 -27.08
CA MET A 475 -2.45 11.01 -26.04
C MET A 475 -2.07 10.56 -24.62
N ALA A 476 -1.36 9.44 -24.51
CA ALA A 476 -0.83 8.93 -23.26
C ALA A 476 0.53 8.28 -23.50
N LYS A 477 1.40 8.32 -22.50
CA LYS A 477 2.69 7.61 -22.54
C LYS A 477 2.45 6.10 -22.48
N PRO A 478 3.15 5.29 -23.30
CA PRO A 478 3.01 3.83 -23.26
C PRO A 478 3.28 3.27 -21.87
N GLU A 479 2.42 2.36 -21.43
CA GLU A 479 2.43 1.84 -20.07
C GLU A 479 3.43 0.69 -19.89
N GLN A 480 3.77 0.39 -18.63
CA GLN A 480 4.60 -0.77 -18.24
C GLN A 480 5.99 -0.80 -18.89
N GLY A 481 6.52 0.36 -19.31
CA GLY A 481 7.81 0.45 -19.99
C GLY A 481 7.81 -0.04 -21.43
N ALA A 482 6.65 -0.40 -22.00
CA ALA A 482 6.53 -0.76 -23.40
C ALA A 482 6.82 0.43 -24.31
N ASN A 483 7.11 0.16 -25.58
CA ASN A 483 7.41 1.18 -26.57
C ASN A 483 6.40 1.10 -27.70
N ALA A 484 5.67 2.19 -27.94
CA ALA A 484 4.74 2.25 -29.04
C ALA A 484 5.48 2.65 -30.31
N ILE A 485 5.47 1.77 -31.30
CA ILE A 485 6.19 1.96 -32.55
C ILE A 485 5.18 1.99 -33.68
N ARG A 486 5.39 2.88 -34.65
CA ARG A 486 4.71 2.82 -35.95
C ARG A 486 5.72 3.03 -37.08
N PHE A 487 5.39 2.54 -38.27
CA PHE A 487 6.17 2.75 -39.48
C PHE A 487 5.44 3.67 -40.44
N VAL A 488 6.18 4.52 -41.13
CA VAL A 488 5.67 5.37 -42.22
C VAL A 488 6.44 5.04 -43.49
N ASN A 489 5.69 4.80 -44.58
CA ASN A 489 6.27 4.43 -45.85
C ASN A 489 6.31 5.61 -46.84
N GLY A 490 7.50 6.15 -47.08
CA GLY A 490 7.75 7.17 -48.10
C GLY A 490 8.11 6.63 -49.48
N MET A 491 8.27 5.31 -49.65
CA MET A 491 8.60 4.70 -50.94
C MET A 491 7.39 4.63 -51.86
N ALA A 492 7.60 4.80 -53.18
CA ALA A 492 6.51 4.77 -54.16
C ALA A 492 5.74 3.44 -54.25
N GLY A 493 6.27 2.35 -53.69
CA GLY A 493 5.62 1.04 -53.63
C GLY A 493 5.24 0.65 -52.19
N ALA A 494 4.30 -0.29 -52.06
CA ALA A 494 3.93 -0.84 -50.76
C ALA A 494 5.08 -1.63 -50.15
N VAL A 495 5.24 -1.52 -48.83
CA VAL A 495 6.29 -2.22 -48.09
C VAL A 495 5.65 -3.02 -46.97
N ASN A 496 6.05 -4.28 -46.82
CA ASN A 496 5.60 -5.13 -45.73
C ASN A 496 6.63 -5.16 -44.62
N VAL A 497 6.19 -4.87 -43.39
CA VAL A 497 7.06 -4.85 -42.21
C VAL A 497 6.58 -5.93 -41.23
N SER A 498 7.51 -6.73 -40.72
CA SER A 498 7.23 -7.76 -39.71
C SER A 498 6.42 -7.18 -38.55
N THR A 499 5.31 -7.83 -38.18
CA THR A 499 4.37 -7.40 -37.11
C THR A 499 3.42 -6.26 -37.50
N PHE A 500 3.73 -5.43 -38.49
CA PHE A 500 2.92 -4.26 -38.87
C PHE A 500 2.13 -4.46 -40.18
N GLY A 501 2.48 -5.46 -40.99
CA GLY A 501 1.80 -5.75 -42.24
C GLY A 501 2.21 -4.81 -43.39
N SER A 502 1.37 -4.74 -44.41
CA SER A 502 1.62 -3.98 -45.64
C SER A 502 1.24 -2.52 -45.48
N ILE A 503 2.20 -1.61 -45.69
CA ILE A 503 2.06 -0.16 -45.55
C ILE A 503 2.13 0.46 -46.95
N GLN A 504 1.09 1.21 -47.33
CA GLN A 504 1.00 1.85 -48.65
C GLN A 504 1.87 3.10 -48.74
N TYR A 505 2.06 3.61 -49.95
CA TYR A 505 2.80 4.86 -50.16
C TYR A 505 2.12 6.01 -49.42
N SER A 506 2.93 6.81 -48.71
CA SER A 506 2.51 8.02 -47.99
C SER A 506 1.58 7.74 -46.81
N SER A 507 1.50 6.50 -46.32
CA SER A 507 0.66 6.12 -45.19
C SER A 507 1.46 5.64 -43.97
N ALA A 508 0.82 5.68 -42.81
CA ALA A 508 1.35 5.14 -41.56
C ALA A 508 0.71 3.78 -41.21
N SER A 509 1.46 2.93 -40.49
CA SER A 509 0.88 1.79 -39.79
C SER A 509 0.19 2.22 -38.49
N ASN A 510 -0.66 1.35 -37.95
CA ASN A 510 -1.10 1.47 -36.56
C ASN A 510 0.11 1.32 -35.61
N TYR A 511 -0.02 1.89 -34.41
CA TYR A 511 0.94 1.68 -33.34
C TYR A 511 0.88 0.22 -32.87
N SER A 512 2.04 -0.39 -32.67
CA SER A 512 2.18 -1.65 -31.94
C SER A 512 3.10 -1.48 -30.75
N LEU A 513 2.83 -2.23 -29.67
CA LEU A 513 3.62 -2.19 -28.44
C LEU A 513 4.75 -3.21 -28.53
N ILE A 514 5.99 -2.73 -28.41
CA ILE A 514 7.20 -3.54 -28.42
C ILE A 514 7.87 -3.43 -27.06
N SER A 515 8.44 -4.53 -26.56
CA SER A 515 9.18 -4.56 -25.31
C SER A 515 10.43 -3.67 -25.37
N ASN A 516 10.94 -3.30 -24.21
CA ASN A 516 12.21 -2.59 -24.07
C ASN A 516 13.40 -3.50 -24.45
N GLY A 517 14.50 -2.88 -24.87
CA GLY A 517 15.69 -3.58 -25.35
C GLY A 517 15.80 -3.59 -26.88
N LYS A 518 16.63 -4.49 -27.42
CA LYS A 518 16.90 -4.58 -28.86
C LYS A 518 15.76 -5.30 -29.58
N ALA A 519 15.06 -4.60 -30.46
CA ALA A 519 14.10 -5.21 -31.37
C ALA A 519 14.59 -5.12 -32.81
N THR A 520 14.32 -6.18 -33.57
CA THR A 520 14.67 -6.32 -34.99
C THR A 520 13.40 -6.41 -35.81
N PHE A 521 13.31 -5.58 -36.86
CA PHE A 521 12.21 -5.54 -37.80
C PHE A 521 12.71 -5.95 -39.19
N THR A 522 11.95 -6.79 -39.86
CA THR A 522 12.23 -7.21 -41.23
C THR A 522 11.30 -6.47 -42.18
N ILE A 523 11.89 -5.72 -43.11
CA ILE A 523 11.21 -4.90 -44.10
C ILE A 523 11.38 -5.59 -45.45
N THR A 524 10.28 -5.82 -46.18
CA THR A 524 10.30 -6.54 -47.45
C THR A 524 9.33 -5.94 -48.48
N ASN A 525 9.73 -5.97 -49.74
CA ASN A 525 8.86 -5.68 -50.90
C ASN A 525 8.64 -6.95 -51.74
N GLY A 526 8.67 -8.13 -51.10
CA GLY A 526 8.51 -9.44 -51.74
C GLY A 526 9.78 -9.97 -52.43
N ALA A 527 10.54 -9.11 -53.13
CA ALA A 527 11.77 -9.50 -53.82
C ALA A 527 13.05 -9.28 -52.99
N ASN A 528 13.08 -8.20 -52.20
CA ASN A 528 14.23 -7.78 -51.40
C ASN A 528 13.85 -7.68 -49.92
N THR A 529 14.81 -7.95 -49.03
CA THR A 529 14.64 -7.87 -47.57
C THR A 529 15.68 -6.93 -46.96
N CYS A 530 15.29 -6.24 -45.89
CA CYS A 530 16.16 -5.39 -45.08
C CYS A 530 15.87 -5.65 -43.60
N GLU A 531 16.92 -5.84 -42.80
CA GLU A 531 16.80 -5.95 -41.35
C GLU A 531 17.18 -4.62 -40.68
N TYR A 532 16.28 -4.09 -39.87
CA TYR A 532 16.50 -2.89 -39.08
C TYR A 532 16.40 -3.24 -37.60
N SER A 533 17.47 -2.98 -36.85
CA SER A 533 17.51 -3.21 -35.41
C SER A 533 17.69 -1.89 -34.67
N ARG A 534 16.90 -1.67 -33.62
CA ARG A 534 17.08 -0.52 -32.71
C ARG A 534 16.89 -0.96 -31.27
N GLU A 535 17.62 -0.32 -30.38
CA GLU A 535 17.44 -0.47 -28.94
C GLU A 535 16.43 0.57 -28.45
N PHE A 536 15.39 0.11 -27.76
CA PHE A 536 14.33 0.94 -27.23
C PHE A 536 14.44 1.04 -25.70
N GLY A 537 14.28 2.26 -25.18
CA GLY A 537 14.26 2.53 -23.74
C GLY A 537 12.95 2.11 -23.08
N PHE A 538 12.65 2.68 -21.90
CA PHE A 538 11.40 2.43 -21.18
C PHE A 538 10.34 3.48 -21.53
N GLY A 539 9.17 3.04 -22.00
CA GLY A 539 7.98 3.89 -22.07
C GLY A 539 8.01 4.96 -23.18
N SER A 540 8.54 4.65 -24.36
CA SER A 540 8.71 5.64 -25.45
C SER A 540 7.82 5.42 -26.65
N SER A 541 7.65 6.45 -27.48
CA SER A 541 6.93 6.35 -28.75
C SER A 541 7.81 6.78 -29.91
N TYR A 542 7.87 5.96 -30.96
CA TYR A 542 8.66 6.23 -32.16
C TYR A 542 7.85 6.06 -33.44
N THR A 543 8.08 6.99 -34.37
CA THR A 543 7.68 6.88 -35.77
C THR A 543 8.91 6.56 -36.60
N LEU A 544 9.01 5.33 -37.12
CA LEU A 544 10.09 4.88 -37.98
C LEU A 544 9.76 5.18 -39.44
N LEU A 545 10.54 6.06 -40.07
CA LEU A 545 10.33 6.50 -41.44
C LEU A 545 11.22 5.72 -42.41
N ILE A 546 10.57 5.11 -43.40
CA ILE A 546 11.22 4.56 -44.59
C ILE A 546 11.22 5.67 -45.65
N PRO A 547 12.38 6.29 -45.97
CA PRO A 547 12.41 7.45 -46.84
C PRO A 547 12.10 7.10 -48.29
N SER A 548 11.69 8.11 -49.07
CA SER A 548 11.44 7.97 -50.51
C SER A 548 12.68 7.54 -51.32
N HIS A 549 13.89 7.85 -50.84
CA HIS A 549 15.17 7.49 -51.45
C HIS A 549 15.77 6.19 -50.88
N PHE A 550 14.97 5.39 -50.16
CA PHE A 550 15.42 4.13 -49.58
C PHE A 550 15.97 3.17 -50.65
N ALA A 551 17.19 2.66 -50.43
CA ALA A 551 17.85 1.74 -51.33
C ALA A 551 18.01 0.35 -50.68
N TRP A 552 17.68 -0.69 -51.44
CA TRP A 552 17.89 -2.08 -51.00
C TRP A 552 19.39 -2.42 -51.05
N GLY A 553 19.91 -3.03 -49.98
CA GLY A 553 21.32 -3.39 -49.87
C GLY A 553 21.75 -3.66 -48.43
N PRO A 554 23.05 -3.94 -48.19
CA PRO A 554 23.56 -4.26 -46.86
C PRO A 554 23.52 -3.09 -45.87
N THR A 555 23.45 -1.84 -46.35
CA THR A 555 23.38 -0.61 -45.54
C THR A 555 21.97 -0.02 -45.47
N CYS A 556 20.95 -0.77 -45.85
CA CYS A 556 19.56 -0.30 -45.87
C CYS A 556 19.05 0.20 -44.49
N SER A 557 19.60 -0.35 -43.40
CA SER A 557 19.27 0.03 -42.03
C SER A 557 19.63 1.48 -41.71
N GLU A 558 20.69 2.03 -42.32
CA GLU A 558 21.16 3.41 -42.10
C GLU A 558 20.23 4.45 -42.74
N SER A 559 19.45 4.03 -43.75
CA SER A 559 18.49 4.92 -44.41
C SER A 559 17.21 5.13 -43.58
N ILE A 560 16.94 4.27 -42.61
CA ILE A 560 15.73 4.35 -41.79
C ILE A 560 15.99 5.36 -40.66
N SER A 561 15.17 6.39 -40.62
CA SER A 561 15.21 7.40 -39.56
C SER A 561 14.11 7.13 -38.55
N GLY A 562 14.41 7.22 -37.26
CA GLY A 562 13.40 7.15 -36.22
C GLY A 562 13.14 8.52 -35.63
N VAL A 563 11.89 8.96 -35.70
CA VAL A 563 11.38 10.17 -35.08
C VAL A 563 10.86 9.82 -33.69
N GLU A 564 11.32 10.54 -32.68
CA GLU A 564 10.92 10.34 -31.29
C GLU A 564 9.67 11.19 -31.02
N ASP A 565 8.53 10.54 -30.78
CA ASP A 565 7.25 11.22 -30.51
C ASP A 565 7.02 11.43 -29.02
N ILE A 566 7.52 10.48 -28.22
CA ILE A 566 7.56 10.53 -26.77
C ILE A 566 8.92 9.98 -26.32
N GLN A 567 9.66 10.78 -25.56
CA GLN A 567 10.98 10.38 -25.07
C GLN A 567 10.89 9.24 -24.04
N PRO A 568 11.88 8.34 -24.01
CA PRO A 568 11.96 7.29 -22.99
C PRO A 568 12.13 7.89 -21.60
N ASN A 569 11.68 7.15 -20.58
CA ASN A 569 11.97 7.49 -19.19
C ASN A 569 13.48 7.52 -19.01
N SER A 570 14.02 8.67 -18.59
CA SER A 570 15.45 8.87 -18.38
C SER A 570 15.83 8.96 -16.90
N PHE A 571 14.84 9.24 -16.04
CA PHE A 571 15.06 9.37 -14.61
C PHE A 571 15.08 7.99 -13.92
N HIS A 572 16.24 7.60 -13.42
CA HIS A 572 16.48 6.26 -12.91
C HIS A 572 15.73 5.95 -11.60
N MET A 573 15.09 4.77 -11.53
CA MET A 573 14.27 4.34 -10.38
C MET A 573 15.02 4.32 -9.04
N GLY A 574 16.36 4.17 -9.06
CA GLY A 574 17.21 4.22 -7.86
C GLY A 574 17.12 5.55 -7.07
N TRP A 575 16.63 6.64 -7.68
CA TRP A 575 16.37 7.89 -6.97
C TRP A 575 15.22 7.83 -5.97
N GLN A 576 14.44 6.74 -5.94
CA GLN A 576 13.49 6.47 -4.85
C GLN A 576 14.16 5.91 -3.58
N ILE A 577 15.43 5.48 -3.62
CA ILE A 577 16.08 4.91 -2.42
C ILE A 577 16.09 5.88 -1.23
N PRO A 578 16.41 7.19 -1.39
CA PRO A 578 16.39 8.15 -0.28
C PRO A 578 15.02 8.29 0.41
N GLN A 579 13.92 8.40 -0.35
CA GLN A 579 12.58 8.51 0.25
C GLN A 579 12.19 7.21 0.98
N TYR A 580 12.50 6.04 0.42
CA TYR A 580 12.30 4.75 1.09
C TYR A 580 13.15 4.63 2.36
N PHE A 581 14.41 5.05 2.31
CA PHE A 581 15.28 5.03 3.48
C PHE A 581 14.76 5.90 4.62
N LEU A 582 14.34 7.13 4.31
CA LEU A 582 13.81 8.06 5.31
C LEU A 582 12.49 7.58 5.91
N ILE A 583 11.55 7.06 5.09
CA ILE A 583 10.28 6.56 5.62
C ILE A 583 10.47 5.29 6.47
N THR A 584 11.39 4.39 6.08
CA THR A 584 11.69 3.20 6.89
C THR A 584 12.38 3.56 8.19
N CYS A 585 13.33 4.51 8.19
CA CYS A 585 13.90 5.04 9.43
C CYS A 585 12.80 5.66 10.31
N GLY A 586 11.88 6.41 9.71
CA GLY A 586 10.70 6.96 10.37
C GLY A 586 9.84 5.86 11.02
N GLU A 587 9.53 4.80 10.28
CA GLU A 587 8.78 3.63 10.75
C GLU A 587 9.44 2.96 11.94
N VAL A 588 10.74 2.66 11.86
CA VAL A 588 11.45 1.97 12.95
C VAL A 588 11.40 2.79 14.23
N VAL A 589 11.63 4.11 14.14
CA VAL A 589 11.68 4.98 15.32
C VAL A 589 10.27 5.31 15.84
N PHE A 590 9.26 5.40 14.97
CA PHE A 590 7.87 5.70 15.34
C PHE A 590 7.08 4.47 15.76
N SER A 591 7.00 3.44 14.91
CA SER A 591 6.08 2.32 15.05
C SER A 591 6.53 1.34 16.12
N VAL A 592 7.80 0.92 16.10
CA VAL A 592 8.36 -0.01 17.10
C VAL A 592 8.30 0.62 18.49
N THR A 593 8.79 1.85 18.63
CA THR A 593 8.74 2.59 19.89
C THR A 593 7.30 2.87 20.34
N GLY A 594 6.41 3.21 19.41
CA GLY A 594 5.02 3.50 19.71
C GLY A 594 4.28 2.27 20.23
N LEU A 595 4.49 1.10 19.62
CA LEU A 595 3.95 -0.17 20.11
C LEU A 595 4.48 -0.53 21.51
N GLU A 596 5.77 -0.36 21.75
CA GLU A 596 6.41 -0.58 23.06
C GLU A 596 5.84 0.37 24.13
N PHE A 597 5.75 1.67 23.81
CA PHE A 597 5.14 2.68 24.68
C PHE A 597 3.70 2.32 25.03
N SER A 598 2.90 1.99 24.02
CA SER A 598 1.49 1.58 24.15
C SER A 598 1.34 0.37 25.07
N TYR A 599 2.26 -0.59 24.97
CA TYR A 599 2.27 -1.78 25.82
C TYR A 599 2.67 -1.45 27.26
N SER A 600 3.67 -0.59 27.46
CA SER A 600 4.20 -0.21 28.78
C SER A 600 3.24 0.65 29.60
N GLN A 601 2.41 1.47 28.95
CA GLN A 601 1.43 2.36 29.59
C GLN A 601 0.05 1.71 29.77
N ALA A 602 -0.11 0.45 29.34
CA ALA A 602 -1.37 -0.26 29.41
C ALA A 602 -1.53 -1.04 30.73
N PRO A 603 -2.71 -0.94 31.39
CA PRO A 603 -3.10 -1.86 32.45
C PRO A 603 -3.01 -3.32 32.02
N SER A 604 -2.76 -4.22 32.98
CA SER A 604 -2.53 -5.64 32.72
C SER A 604 -3.68 -6.30 31.94
N ASN A 605 -4.92 -5.90 32.23
CA ASN A 605 -6.16 -6.38 31.60
C ASN A 605 -6.60 -5.57 30.35
N MET A 606 -5.95 -4.45 30.01
CA MET A 606 -6.37 -3.56 28.91
C MET A 606 -5.34 -3.39 27.79
N LYS A 607 -4.26 -4.17 27.79
CA LYS A 607 -3.26 -4.20 26.71
C LYS A 607 -3.89 -4.41 25.33
N ALA A 608 -4.84 -5.33 25.20
CA ALA A 608 -5.53 -5.60 23.95
C ALA A 608 -6.34 -4.38 23.45
N VAL A 609 -6.96 -3.61 24.35
CA VAL A 609 -7.74 -2.41 24.02
C VAL A 609 -6.84 -1.32 23.42
N LEU A 610 -5.66 -1.09 24.00
CA LEU A 610 -4.72 -0.10 23.48
C LEU A 610 -4.07 -0.53 22.16
N GLN A 611 -3.83 -1.83 21.96
CA GLN A 611 -3.35 -2.36 20.68
C GLN A 611 -4.42 -2.24 19.59
N ALA A 612 -5.70 -2.49 19.91
CA ALA A 612 -6.80 -2.24 18.99
C ALA A 612 -6.93 -0.75 18.64
N GLY A 613 -6.79 0.14 19.64
CA GLY A 613 -6.73 1.59 19.42
C GLY A 613 -5.56 2.01 18.52
N TRP A 614 -4.40 1.35 18.63
CA TRP A 614 -3.25 1.60 17.76
C TRP A 614 -3.56 1.23 16.31
N LEU A 615 -4.06 0.02 16.05
CA LEU A 615 -4.44 -0.41 14.70
C LEU A 615 -5.55 0.47 14.10
N PHE A 616 -6.46 0.97 14.94
CA PHE A 616 -7.49 1.91 14.52
C PHE A 616 -6.90 3.24 14.00
N THR A 617 -5.77 3.70 14.54
CA THR A 617 -5.08 4.89 13.99
C THR A 617 -4.60 4.67 12.56
N VAL A 618 -4.19 3.45 12.20
CA VAL A 618 -3.80 3.09 10.82
C VAL A 618 -5.00 3.18 9.89
N ALA A 619 -6.16 2.66 10.33
CA ALA A 619 -7.40 2.73 9.56
C ALA A 619 -7.82 4.19 9.32
N ILE A 620 -7.79 5.04 10.36
CA ILE A 620 -8.06 6.48 10.21
C ILE A 620 -7.07 7.12 9.25
N GLY A 621 -5.79 6.78 9.33
CA GLY A 621 -4.75 7.33 8.45
C GLY A 621 -5.05 7.10 6.97
N ASN A 622 -5.52 5.90 6.63
CA ASN A 622 -5.95 5.57 5.28
C ASN A 622 -7.25 6.28 4.86
N PHE A 623 -8.21 6.49 5.77
CA PHE A 623 -9.38 7.33 5.49
C PHE A 623 -9.02 8.80 5.24
N ILE A 624 -8.00 9.33 5.93
CA ILE A 624 -7.52 10.70 5.69
C ILE A 624 -7.00 10.85 4.25
N VAL A 625 -6.31 9.84 3.69
CA VAL A 625 -5.86 9.87 2.29
C VAL A 625 -7.07 10.09 1.35
N LEU A 626 -8.16 9.35 1.56
CA LEU A 626 -9.38 9.46 0.75
C LEU A 626 -10.02 10.85 0.87
N ILE A 627 -10.12 11.38 2.09
CA ILE A 627 -10.70 12.70 2.35
C ILE A 627 -9.86 13.79 1.69
N VAL A 628 -8.53 13.71 1.80
CA VAL A 628 -7.63 14.70 1.21
C VAL A 628 -7.69 14.64 -0.32
N ALA A 629 -7.72 13.45 -0.92
CA ALA A 629 -7.84 13.29 -2.37
C ALA A 629 -9.12 13.96 -2.91
N GLU A 630 -10.26 13.73 -2.26
CA GLU A 630 -11.56 14.31 -2.66
C GLU A 630 -11.66 15.83 -2.45
N ILE A 631 -11.07 16.35 -1.37
CA ILE A 631 -11.14 17.79 -1.05
C ILE A 631 -10.13 18.59 -1.86
N ALA A 632 -8.90 18.09 -1.99
CA ALA A 632 -7.79 18.87 -2.51
C ALA A 632 -7.80 18.95 -4.05
N GLN A 633 -8.30 17.91 -4.74
CA GLN A 633 -8.38 17.84 -6.22
C GLN A 633 -7.14 18.40 -6.93
N ILE A 634 -5.96 18.02 -6.43
CA ILE A 634 -4.68 18.52 -6.95
C ILE A 634 -4.29 17.66 -8.15
N GLU A 635 -4.24 18.27 -9.34
CA GLU A 635 -3.82 17.60 -10.57
C GLU A 635 -2.33 17.18 -10.53
N GLU A 636 -1.52 17.96 -9.83
CA GLU A 636 -0.06 17.81 -9.77
C GLU A 636 0.39 16.90 -8.61
N GLN A 637 0.92 15.72 -8.94
CA GLN A 637 1.32 14.72 -7.94
C GLN A 637 2.42 15.23 -6.96
N TRP A 638 3.35 16.07 -7.42
CA TRP A 638 4.39 16.61 -6.53
C TRP A 638 3.80 17.55 -5.47
N ALA A 639 2.73 18.28 -5.80
CA ALA A 639 2.06 19.20 -4.89
C ALA A 639 1.26 18.43 -3.83
N GLU A 640 0.67 17.28 -4.20
CA GLU A 640 0.06 16.34 -3.25
C GLU A 640 1.09 15.87 -2.19
N PHE A 641 2.31 15.50 -2.61
CA PHE A 641 3.37 15.10 -1.67
C PHE A 641 3.79 16.24 -0.72
N VAL A 642 3.90 17.48 -1.22
CA VAL A 642 4.22 18.65 -0.39
C VAL A 642 3.10 18.96 0.61
N LEU A 643 1.83 18.80 0.21
CA LEU A 643 0.68 18.97 1.09
C LEU A 643 0.76 17.97 2.26
N PHE A 644 0.95 16.68 1.98
CA PHE A 644 1.08 15.65 3.01
C PHE A 644 2.28 15.89 3.94
N ALA A 645 3.43 16.28 3.40
CA ALA A 645 4.60 16.66 4.20
C ALA A 645 4.29 17.82 5.16
N SER A 646 3.63 18.86 4.65
CA SER A 646 3.28 20.06 5.43
C SER A 646 2.29 19.75 6.55
N LEU A 647 1.26 18.94 6.25
CA LEU A 647 0.29 18.48 7.25
C LEU A 647 0.98 17.65 8.35
N LEU A 648 1.89 16.74 7.98
CA LEU A 648 2.61 15.94 8.97
C LEU A 648 3.55 16.78 9.84
N VAL A 649 4.19 17.82 9.30
CA VAL A 649 5.00 18.75 10.12
C VAL A 649 4.13 19.49 11.14
N ALA A 650 2.96 20.00 10.73
CA ALA A 650 2.02 20.64 11.66
C ALA A 650 1.58 19.67 12.78
N VAL A 651 1.29 18.42 12.42
CA VAL A 651 0.89 17.38 13.36
C VAL A 651 2.03 16.97 14.28
N CYS A 652 3.26 16.93 13.76
CA CYS A 652 4.48 16.67 14.53
C CYS A 652 4.69 17.74 15.61
N VAL A 653 4.42 19.01 15.31
CA VAL A 653 4.45 20.10 16.30
C VAL A 653 3.38 19.90 17.38
N ILE A 654 2.14 19.61 16.97
CA ILE A 654 1.03 19.35 17.91
C ILE A 654 1.35 18.17 18.83
N PHE A 655 1.82 17.06 18.26
CA PHE A 655 2.19 15.88 19.02
C PHE A 655 3.34 16.16 19.99
N SER A 656 4.32 16.97 19.59
CA SER A 656 5.43 17.37 20.45
C SER A 656 4.97 18.19 21.66
N ILE A 657 3.99 19.09 21.45
CA ILE A 657 3.35 19.84 22.56
C ILE A 657 2.60 18.89 23.48
N MET A 658 1.80 17.97 22.93
CA MET A 658 1.07 16.96 23.72
C MET A 658 2.01 16.06 24.51
N ALA A 659 3.11 15.62 23.90
CA ALA A 659 4.13 14.79 24.52
C ALA A 659 4.87 15.51 25.65
N TYR A 660 5.09 16.83 25.53
CA TYR A 660 5.70 17.62 26.59
C TYR A 660 4.85 17.67 27.86
N PHE A 661 3.52 17.73 27.72
CA PHE A 661 2.58 17.71 28.86
C PHE A 661 2.21 16.30 29.33
N TYR A 662 2.71 15.26 28.65
CA TYR A 662 2.38 13.88 29.00
C TYR A 662 3.20 13.40 30.20
N THR A 663 2.50 12.97 31.26
CA THR A 663 3.12 12.31 32.41
C THR A 663 3.02 10.79 32.27
N TYR A 664 4.18 10.14 32.24
CA TYR A 664 4.28 8.67 32.25
C TYR A 664 3.67 8.11 33.51
N MET A 665 2.89 7.03 33.37
CA MET A 665 2.30 6.31 34.50
C MET A 665 2.80 4.87 34.46
N ASP A 666 3.14 4.33 35.64
CA ASP A 666 3.42 2.91 35.80
C ASP A 666 2.12 2.18 36.20
N PRO A 667 1.54 1.35 35.31
CA PRO A 667 0.32 0.62 35.63
C PRO A 667 0.49 -0.32 36.83
N ALA A 668 1.67 -0.90 37.02
CA ALA A 668 1.91 -1.84 38.11
C ALA A 668 1.88 -1.16 39.47
N GLU A 669 2.43 0.07 39.57
CA GLU A 669 2.40 0.86 40.79
C GLU A 669 0.97 1.23 41.19
N ILE A 670 0.14 1.64 40.21
CA ILE A 670 -1.25 2.03 40.49
C ILE A 670 -2.10 0.78 40.84
N GLU A 671 -1.93 -0.33 40.13
CA GLU A 671 -2.60 -1.60 40.46
C GLU A 671 -2.23 -2.07 41.88
N ALA A 672 -0.96 -1.94 42.28
CA ALA A 672 -0.51 -2.24 43.65
C ALA A 672 -1.16 -1.34 44.70
N GLN A 673 -1.25 -0.02 44.45
CA GLN A 673 -1.89 0.92 45.38
C GLN A 673 -3.37 0.59 45.65
N PHE A 674 -4.10 0.07 44.66
CA PHE A 674 -5.49 -0.35 44.84
C PHE A 674 -5.62 -1.72 45.48
N ARG A 675 -4.68 -2.66 45.23
CA ARG A 675 -4.62 -3.94 45.97
C ARG A 675 -4.39 -3.73 47.46
N ASP A 676 -3.44 -2.86 47.83
CA ASP A 676 -3.13 -2.57 49.24
C ASP A 676 -4.29 -1.86 49.96
N LYS A 677 -5.04 -1.01 49.26
CA LYS A 677 -6.25 -0.37 49.81
C LYS A 677 -7.42 -1.34 49.94
N GLY A 678 -7.63 -2.22 48.95
CA GLY A 678 -8.66 -3.25 49.00
C GLY A 678 -8.44 -4.23 50.16
N GLY A 679 -7.18 -4.66 50.38
CA GLY A 679 -6.83 -5.53 51.51
C GLY A 679 -7.06 -4.87 52.88
N LYS A 680 -6.83 -3.55 52.99
CA LYS A 680 -7.17 -2.80 54.22
C LYS A 680 -8.68 -2.67 54.43
N GLU A 681 -9.46 -2.37 53.39
CA GLU A 681 -10.92 -2.28 53.50
C GLU A 681 -11.59 -3.64 53.79
N GLU A 682 -11.02 -4.75 53.30
CA GLU A 682 -11.45 -6.11 53.66
C GLU A 682 -11.09 -6.45 55.11
N SER A 683 -9.85 -6.16 55.54
CA SER A 683 -9.42 -6.33 56.94
C SER A 683 -10.32 -5.54 57.91
N ASP A 684 -10.63 -4.29 57.59
CA ASP A 684 -11.50 -3.44 58.41
C ASP A 684 -12.95 -3.97 58.45
N LYS A 685 -13.43 -4.57 57.35
CA LYS A 685 -14.76 -5.20 57.29
C LYS A 685 -14.81 -6.52 58.06
N GLU A 686 -13.75 -7.33 58.01
CA GLU A 686 -13.64 -8.56 58.78
C GLU A 686 -13.55 -8.25 60.28
N GLU A 687 -12.79 -7.24 60.68
CA GLU A 687 -12.76 -6.74 62.07
C GLU A 687 -14.13 -6.22 62.52
N LEU A 688 -14.85 -5.48 61.69
CA LEU A 688 -16.22 -5.03 62.01
C LEU A 688 -17.22 -6.19 62.11
N GLN A 689 -17.05 -7.24 61.30
CA GLN A 689 -17.89 -8.43 61.36
C GLN A 689 -17.59 -9.29 62.60
N MET A 690 -16.31 -9.43 62.98
CA MET A 690 -15.92 -10.07 64.23
C MET A 690 -16.46 -9.29 65.45
N GLN A 691 -16.31 -7.96 65.48
CA GLN A 691 -16.87 -7.14 66.55
C GLN A 691 -18.39 -7.23 66.65
N LYS A 692 -19.10 -7.30 65.52
CA LYS A 692 -20.56 -7.54 65.53
C LYS A 692 -20.93 -8.92 66.04
N LYS A 693 -20.11 -9.93 65.78
CA LYS A 693 -20.34 -11.29 66.24
C LYS A 693 -20.10 -11.41 67.75
N ASP A 694 -19.03 -10.79 68.25
CA ASP A 694 -18.75 -10.70 69.69
C ASP A 694 -19.84 -9.97 70.46
N VAL A 695 -20.44 -8.91 69.88
CA VAL A 695 -21.57 -8.19 70.49
C VAL A 695 -22.86 -9.03 70.51
N VAL A 696 -23.09 -9.86 69.49
CA VAL A 696 -24.28 -10.75 69.43
C VAL A 696 -24.11 -11.94 70.38
N ASP A 697 -22.91 -12.51 70.49
CA ASP A 697 -22.63 -13.60 71.43
C ASP A 697 -22.72 -13.11 72.88
N HIS A 698 -22.27 -11.89 73.19
CA HIS A 698 -22.46 -11.30 74.53
C HIS A 698 -23.93 -11.01 74.86
N HIS A 699 -24.76 -10.67 73.88
CA HIS A 699 -26.19 -10.43 74.11
C HIS A 699 -26.98 -11.74 74.30
N ASN A 700 -26.58 -12.83 73.64
CA ASN A 700 -27.18 -14.15 73.83
C ASN A 700 -26.81 -14.77 75.19
N GLU A 701 -25.58 -14.57 75.68
CA GLU A 701 -25.19 -15.01 77.03
C GLU A 701 -25.96 -14.26 78.15
N ASP A 702 -26.23 -12.96 77.96
CA ASP A 702 -27.02 -12.15 78.90
C ASP A 702 -28.52 -12.52 78.92
N ASP A 703 -29.07 -13.00 77.80
CA ASP A 703 -30.47 -13.45 77.70
C ASP A 703 -30.65 -14.90 78.21
N GLU A 704 -29.67 -15.80 78.02
CA GLU A 704 -29.68 -17.13 78.66
C GLU A 704 -29.52 -17.05 80.18
N ALA A 705 -28.72 -16.11 80.69
CA ALA A 705 -28.55 -15.86 82.13
C ALA A 705 -29.81 -15.27 82.80
N LYS A 706 -30.71 -14.64 82.03
CA LYS A 706 -32.00 -14.13 82.52
C LYS A 706 -33.13 -15.16 82.47
N GLN A 707 -33.09 -16.14 81.57
CA GLN A 707 -34.09 -17.22 81.52
C GLN A 707 -33.88 -18.32 82.58
N THR A 708 -32.71 -18.42 83.20
CA THR A 708 -32.44 -19.38 84.28
C THR A 708 -32.82 -18.88 85.69
N LYS A 709 -33.43 -17.70 85.81
CA LYS A 709 -33.80 -17.06 87.09
C LYS A 709 -35.31 -16.79 87.27
N MET A 710 -36.18 -17.48 86.54
CA MET A 710 -37.63 -17.39 86.72
C MET A 710 -38.25 -18.71 87.14
#